data_AF-A0A8S9XM68-F1
#
_entry.id   AF-A0A8S9XM68-F1
#
_cell.length_a   1.000
_cell.length_b   1.000
_cell.length_c   1.000
_cell.angle_alpha   90.00
_cell.angle_beta   90.00
_cell.angle_gamma   90.00
#
_symmetry.space_group_name_H-M   'P 1'
#
loop_
_entity.id
_entity.type
_entity.pdbx_description
1 polymer ?
#
loop_
_entity_poly.entity_id
_entity_poly.type
_entity_poly.pdbx_seq_one_letter_code
_entity_poly.pdbx_strand_id
1 'polypeptide(L)'
;MATAGSERDSTAEMFSQLGTLLKTFNDLHVEKDQRGGNNLDIPRSMFLELDPWDPDEAGAISVSSYFRLFEDVAGTLDQQKRLRLLRSKMRGTAKQFMIDNMGSYVGENPYLYMKQAMVQWYERGNPGKAAASLWTVKRQPNETLRQFAEKIRQLAQVAVQEEGAELNAAQKVQWVRRKVLKAFIRGVGKELSSHLLSTEPATIEAALKRAEEIEETLGEHDEVEVRWDLSAVQPGDRKCYACGAFGHFAARCTSRGTNGIRVALRREKVYAVTCWRKLNISFANEGTGLFGMKELCTYDGFFLLKENVINRTDELVEEICNPDRKRKIVDAFDDLSNTLCSVADLAEFVRLAHPQSSFSYAAENTCIALSGLVEKLNTNRGLYDSLKKTITKGDKFPTTEVDNHVASLFLFDFEQCGIHLSEEKRQEVVALNDYILQLGQRFMAGSVAPRSIAKESIPTNIRPYFMEDNDNIVVSSLSIDCSEDLVREACYKIYLRSDSDQEYFLDELLKARNRLANLCGFPTYAHRALKASLAEHPNNSIDFLEELNELLKKRVKSDFDIMLGIKKKENPVAARLAPWDIPYICSKAKKELYHSESSDFPPYFSLGACMEGFNQLMQSLYGIQLVNEPMESGECWASDIYKLAVEHDTEGLLGHIYCDFYERKNKPNQDCHFTIRGGKRLSDGSYQNPLVAVMLNVPPPKWNGPSLLSPSMVDNLFHEMGHAMHSMLARTEHQHVTGTRCAMDFAEVPSVLMEYFSADPRVVRSFARHYETKEPMTEKMLQQYCSSKHIFSASEMQLQVFYSLLDQKYHGPHPLTGSTTEILAQLQNKYYGIPYVNKTAWQLRFSHLVGYGAKYYSYLMSRSVASSIWQNFFIADPFSRLAGEKYRRECLGHGGGKPARTLVQDFLQIEPTPRYLANSLISELDRQPCFNL
;
A
#
# COMPACT_ATOMS: atom_id res chain seq x y z
N MET A 1 -11.11 31.68 46.18
CA MET A 1 -10.02 30.89 46.77
C MET A 1 -10.45 29.44 46.84
N ALA A 2 -10.07 28.64 45.84
CA ALA A 2 -10.03 27.17 45.89
C ALA A 2 -9.36 26.70 44.59
N THR A 3 -8.03 26.62 44.60
CA THR A 3 -7.20 26.01 43.55
C THR A 3 -6.23 25.07 44.24
N ALA A 4 -6.24 23.80 43.82
CA ALA A 4 -5.26 22.72 44.03
C ALA A 4 -5.94 21.43 44.52
N GLY A 5 -6.10 20.45 43.61
CA GLY A 5 -6.44 19.08 43.99
C GLY A 5 -7.18 18.28 42.91
N SER A 6 -6.50 17.85 41.83
CA SER A 6 -7.00 16.74 41.00
C SER A 6 -5.93 16.01 40.17
N GLU A 7 -4.67 16.00 40.60
CA GLU A 7 -3.59 15.16 39.99
C GLU A 7 -2.96 14.18 41.01
N ARG A 8 -3.64 13.95 42.13
CA ARG A 8 -3.52 12.70 42.89
C ARG A 8 -4.72 11.88 42.42
N ASP A 9 -4.65 10.64 41.93
CA ASP A 9 -3.80 9.57 42.44
C ASP A 9 -3.96 8.31 41.53
N SER A 10 -3.51 8.29 40.26
CA SER A 10 -3.71 7.07 39.41
C SER A 10 -3.07 5.82 40.03
N THR A 11 -1.93 6.01 40.70
CA THR A 11 -1.24 4.93 41.40
C THR A 11 -1.94 4.55 42.71
N ALA A 12 -2.48 5.50 43.48
CA ALA A 12 -3.25 5.12 44.69
C ALA A 12 -4.64 4.56 44.35
N GLU A 13 -5.23 4.94 43.22
CA GLU A 13 -6.46 4.34 42.69
C GLU A 13 -6.21 2.90 42.24
N MET A 14 -5.10 2.63 41.54
CA MET A 14 -4.63 1.27 41.24
C MET A 14 -4.44 0.44 42.53
N PHE A 15 -3.79 0.99 43.57
CA PHE A 15 -3.60 0.28 44.84
C PHE A 15 -4.90 0.10 45.63
N SER A 16 -5.83 1.05 45.56
CA SER A 16 -7.18 0.94 46.16
C SER A 16 -8.01 -0.16 45.49
N GLN A 17 -7.99 -0.22 44.16
CA GLN A 17 -8.65 -1.27 43.38
C GLN A 17 -8.01 -2.64 43.64
N LEU A 18 -6.67 -2.72 43.68
CA LEU A 18 -5.94 -3.94 44.02
C LEU A 18 -6.26 -4.42 45.45
N GLY A 19 -6.36 -3.51 46.41
CA GLY A 19 -6.75 -3.82 47.79
C GLY A 19 -8.18 -4.34 47.89
N THR A 20 -9.11 -3.75 47.14
CA THR A 20 -10.51 -4.20 47.08
C THR A 20 -10.63 -5.59 46.43
N LEU A 21 -9.87 -5.86 45.37
CA LEU A 21 -9.81 -7.16 44.70
C LEU A 21 -9.24 -8.25 45.61
N LEU A 22 -8.11 -7.98 46.27
CA LEU A 22 -7.48 -8.94 47.19
C LEU A 22 -8.35 -9.20 48.42
N LYS A 23 -9.06 -8.19 48.92
CA LYS A 23 -10.03 -8.35 50.01
C LYS A 23 -11.23 -9.20 49.59
N THR A 24 -11.83 -8.90 48.44
CA THR A 24 -12.93 -9.71 47.87
C THR A 24 -12.49 -11.16 47.62
N PHE A 25 -11.28 -11.37 47.12
CA PHE A 25 -10.71 -12.71 46.94
C PHE A 25 -10.57 -13.44 48.27
N ASN A 26 -10.01 -12.80 49.30
CA ASN A 26 -9.85 -13.41 50.63
C ASN A 26 -11.21 -13.69 51.30
N ASP A 27 -12.17 -12.77 51.21
CA ASP A 27 -13.51 -12.92 51.81
C ASP A 27 -14.28 -14.09 51.15
N LEU A 28 -14.19 -14.25 49.83
CA LEU A 28 -14.74 -15.40 49.09
C LEU A 28 -14.05 -16.73 49.44
N HIS A 29 -12.84 -16.70 49.99
CA HIS A 29 -12.08 -17.89 50.36
C HIS A 29 -12.27 -18.30 51.82
N VAL A 30 -12.55 -17.36 52.73
CA VAL A 30 -12.94 -17.67 54.12
C VAL A 30 -14.25 -18.49 54.15
N GLU A 31 -15.16 -18.30 53.20
CA GLU A 31 -16.36 -19.14 53.04
C GLU A 31 -16.07 -20.55 52.48
N LYS A 32 -14.96 -20.74 51.77
CA LYS A 32 -14.61 -22.03 51.14
C LYS A 32 -13.73 -22.94 52.00
N ASP A 33 -12.97 -22.37 52.95
CA ASP A 33 -12.07 -23.14 53.83
C ASP A 33 -12.81 -23.99 54.90
N GLN A 34 -14.15 -23.84 55.02
CA GLN A 34 -14.99 -24.78 55.77
C GLN A 34 -15.19 -26.14 55.06
N ARG A 35 -14.70 -26.30 53.82
CA ARG A 35 -14.70 -27.56 53.07
C ARG A 35 -13.27 -27.84 52.61
N GLY A 36 -12.47 -28.36 53.55
CA GLY A 36 -11.02 -28.53 53.44
C GLY A 36 -10.49 -28.86 52.05
N GLY A 37 -9.61 -27.97 51.56
CA GLY A 37 -8.85 -28.12 50.33
C GLY A 37 -7.74 -27.08 50.26
N ASN A 38 -6.52 -27.49 50.57
CA ASN A 38 -5.33 -26.64 50.61
C ASN A 38 -4.97 -26.05 49.23
N ASN A 39 -4.65 -24.75 49.25
CA ASN A 39 -3.77 -23.98 48.34
C ASN A 39 -4.20 -23.88 46.86
N LEU A 40 -5.14 -22.97 46.55
CA LEU A 40 -5.44 -22.52 45.19
C LEU A 40 -4.81 -21.14 44.88
N ASP A 41 -4.19 -21.02 43.70
CA ASP A 41 -3.51 -19.83 43.17
C ASP A 41 -4.52 -18.80 42.62
N ILE A 42 -4.23 -17.50 42.75
CA ILE A 42 -5.15 -16.43 42.30
C ILE A 42 -5.24 -16.42 40.75
N PRO A 43 -6.43 -16.43 40.13
CA PRO A 43 -6.58 -16.50 38.67
C PRO A 43 -5.92 -15.32 37.94
N ARG A 44 -5.17 -15.59 36.86
CA ARG A 44 -4.51 -14.57 36.01
C ARG A 44 -5.48 -13.51 35.47
N SER A 45 -6.72 -13.90 35.18
CA SER A 45 -7.77 -13.01 34.65
C SER A 45 -8.11 -11.86 35.60
N MET A 46 -8.07 -12.10 36.92
CA MET A 46 -8.35 -11.10 37.94
C MET A 46 -7.35 -9.93 37.94
N PHE A 47 -6.18 -10.11 37.30
CA PHE A 47 -5.10 -9.14 37.30
C PHE A 47 -4.90 -8.43 35.95
N LEU A 48 -5.67 -8.75 34.92
CA LEU A 48 -5.55 -8.08 33.62
C LEU A 48 -6.21 -6.69 33.58
N GLU A 49 -7.02 -6.36 34.59
CA GLU A 49 -7.82 -5.13 34.64
C GLU A 49 -7.12 -3.92 35.30
N LEU A 50 -5.87 -4.07 35.76
CA LEU A 50 -5.11 -3.00 36.43
C LEU A 50 -3.88 -2.59 35.62
N ASP A 51 -3.72 -1.29 35.39
CA ASP A 51 -2.57 -0.75 34.65
C ASP A 51 -1.23 -1.02 35.36
N PRO A 52 -0.14 -1.31 34.63
CA PRO A 52 1.19 -1.47 35.20
C PRO A 52 1.82 -0.10 35.50
N TRP A 53 2.71 -0.05 36.51
CA TRP A 53 3.45 1.15 36.90
C TRP A 53 4.83 1.23 36.23
N ASP A 54 5.21 2.43 35.79
CA ASP A 54 6.51 2.76 35.22
C ASP A 54 7.10 4.01 35.92
N PRO A 55 8.27 3.91 36.60
CA PRO A 55 8.87 5.06 37.29
C PRO A 55 9.43 6.13 36.35
N ASP A 56 9.58 5.86 35.05
CA ASP A 56 10.08 6.83 34.08
C ASP A 56 8.96 7.68 33.42
N GLU A 57 7.68 7.41 33.74
CA GLU A 57 6.54 8.20 33.26
C GLU A 57 6.39 9.54 34.00
N ALA A 58 5.92 10.57 33.29
CA ALA A 58 5.73 11.91 33.85
C ALA A 58 4.65 11.90 34.94
N GLY A 59 4.99 12.31 36.16
CA GLY A 59 4.07 12.33 37.31
C GLY A 59 4.04 11.03 38.12
N ALA A 60 4.84 10.02 37.78
CA ALA A 60 4.93 8.78 38.55
C ALA A 60 5.43 9.02 39.99
N ILE A 61 4.87 8.27 40.95
CA ILE A 61 5.36 8.30 42.34
C ILE A 61 6.77 7.69 42.45
N SER A 62 7.54 8.09 43.46
CA SER A 62 8.88 7.53 43.67
C SER A 62 8.85 6.01 43.89
N VAL A 63 9.92 5.31 43.49
CA VAL A 63 10.07 3.85 43.71
C VAL A 63 9.88 3.48 45.18
N SER A 64 10.42 4.29 46.11
CA SER A 64 10.24 4.09 47.55
C SER A 64 8.81 4.30 48.03
N SER A 65 8.04 5.18 47.38
CA SER A 65 6.60 5.36 47.66
C SER A 65 5.79 4.20 47.08
N TYR A 66 6.14 3.73 45.89
CA TYR A 66 5.48 2.59 45.25
C TYR A 66 5.61 1.32 46.09
N PHE A 67 6.82 0.98 46.56
CA PHE A 67 7.01 -0.21 47.38
C PHE A 67 6.30 -0.14 48.74
N ARG A 68 6.13 1.06 49.31
CA ARG A 68 5.32 1.25 50.53
C ARG A 68 3.85 0.91 50.28
N LEU A 69 3.25 1.50 49.24
CA LEU A 69 1.85 1.23 48.87
C LEU A 69 1.63 -0.24 48.46
N PHE A 70 2.61 -0.82 47.75
CA PHE A 70 2.56 -2.23 47.37
C PHE A 70 2.58 -3.15 48.59
N GLU A 71 3.38 -2.85 49.61
CA GLU A 71 3.43 -3.64 50.84
C GLU A 71 2.18 -3.49 51.70
N ASP A 72 1.56 -2.30 51.73
CA ASP A 72 0.29 -2.08 52.42
C ASP A 72 -0.84 -2.93 51.84
N VAL A 73 -0.82 -3.16 50.51
CA VAL A 73 -1.86 -3.92 49.80
C VAL A 73 -1.55 -5.41 49.69
N ALA A 74 -0.30 -5.78 49.39
CA ALA A 74 0.14 -7.16 49.16
C ALA A 74 0.77 -7.81 50.41
N GLY A 75 0.73 -7.13 51.56
CA GLY A 75 1.37 -7.54 52.82
C GLY A 75 0.85 -8.84 53.44
N THR A 76 -0.29 -9.36 52.97
CA THR A 76 -0.86 -10.65 53.36
C THR A 76 -0.46 -11.80 52.44
N LEU A 77 0.11 -11.51 51.26
CA LEU A 77 0.58 -12.53 50.31
C LEU A 77 1.94 -13.09 50.73
N ASP A 78 2.21 -14.35 50.37
CA ASP A 78 3.55 -14.95 50.51
C ASP A 78 4.57 -14.32 49.54
N GLN A 79 5.86 -14.57 49.80
CA GLN A 79 6.95 -13.91 49.07
C GLN A 79 6.98 -14.26 47.57
N GLN A 80 6.63 -15.49 47.19
CA GLN A 80 6.60 -15.88 45.78
C GLN A 80 5.44 -15.18 45.05
N LYS A 81 4.28 -15.06 45.70
CA LYS A 81 3.12 -14.35 45.14
C LYS A 81 3.38 -12.84 45.02
N ARG A 82 4.03 -12.22 46.01
CA ARG A 82 4.46 -10.81 45.91
C ARG A 82 5.39 -10.55 44.74
N LEU A 83 6.38 -11.41 44.53
CA LEU A 83 7.34 -11.22 43.44
C LEU A 83 6.69 -11.41 42.06
N ARG A 84 5.78 -12.39 41.91
CA ARG A 84 5.01 -12.56 40.67
C ARG A 84 4.14 -11.33 40.38
N LEU A 85 3.46 -10.81 41.40
CA LEU A 85 2.62 -9.62 41.29
C LEU A 85 3.44 -8.37 40.95
N LEU A 86 4.59 -8.20 41.59
CA LEU A 86 5.53 -7.12 41.29
C LEU A 86 5.99 -7.17 39.82
N ARG A 87 6.31 -8.36 39.30
CA ARG A 87 6.76 -8.56 37.90
C ARG A 87 5.67 -8.30 36.88
N SER A 88 4.42 -8.62 37.19
CA SER A 88 3.30 -8.38 36.27
C SER A 88 2.87 -6.92 36.23
N LYS A 89 3.15 -6.15 37.30
CA LYS A 89 2.72 -4.76 37.47
C LYS A 89 3.82 -3.71 37.26
N MET A 90 4.96 -4.10 36.70
CA MET A 90 6.00 -3.18 36.25
C MET A 90 6.09 -3.15 34.72
N ARG A 91 6.32 -1.97 34.16
CA ARG A 91 6.63 -1.74 32.73
C ARG A 91 7.97 -1.00 32.60
N GLY A 92 8.45 -0.85 31.36
CA GLY A 92 9.61 -0.04 31.02
C GLY A 92 10.89 -0.48 31.68
N THR A 93 11.68 0.49 32.11
CA THR A 93 13.01 0.29 32.70
C THR A 93 12.95 -0.43 34.04
N ALA A 94 11.87 -0.28 34.81
CA ALA A 94 11.64 -1.06 36.03
C ALA A 94 11.47 -2.56 35.74
N LYS A 95 10.71 -2.90 34.69
CA LYS A 95 10.53 -4.30 34.28
C LYS A 95 11.83 -4.91 33.76
N GLN A 96 12.59 -4.14 32.99
CA GLN A 96 13.88 -4.60 32.47
C GLN A 96 14.90 -4.80 33.61
N PHE A 97 14.99 -3.84 34.54
CA PHE A 97 15.81 -3.96 35.74
C PHE A 97 15.47 -5.23 36.52
N MET A 98 14.18 -5.57 36.63
CA MET A 98 13.74 -6.78 37.28
C MET A 98 14.20 -8.06 36.59
N ILE A 99 14.18 -8.10 35.26
CA ILE A 99 14.64 -9.25 34.47
C ILE A 99 16.15 -9.43 34.64
N ASP A 100 16.92 -8.34 34.54
CA ASP A 100 18.38 -8.39 34.52
C ASP A 100 18.97 -8.75 35.90
N ASN A 101 18.33 -8.32 36.99
CA ASN A 101 18.83 -8.53 38.36
C ASN A 101 18.23 -9.75 39.06
N MET A 102 17.20 -10.39 38.48
CA MET A 102 16.65 -11.64 39.01
C MET A 102 17.53 -12.85 38.70
N GLY A 103 18.25 -12.85 37.57
CA GLY A 103 19.11 -13.98 37.15
C GLY A 103 20.36 -14.16 38.02
N SER A 104 20.76 -13.14 38.77
CA SER A 104 21.98 -13.09 39.59
C SER A 104 21.72 -13.26 41.09
N TYR A 105 20.47 -13.49 41.50
CA TYR A 105 20.09 -13.57 42.90
C TYR A 105 20.35 -14.96 43.52
N VAL A 106 21.08 -15.01 44.64
CA VAL A 106 21.33 -16.23 45.44
C VAL A 106 21.07 -15.91 46.92
N GLY A 107 19.84 -16.07 47.39
CA GLY A 107 19.48 -15.83 48.79
C GLY A 107 18.06 -16.27 49.15
N GLU A 108 17.67 -16.16 50.42
CA GLU A 108 16.40 -16.70 50.93
C GLU A 108 15.14 -15.85 50.62
N ASN A 109 15.26 -14.53 50.41
CA ASN A 109 14.13 -13.63 50.14
C ASN A 109 14.29 -12.76 48.85
N PRO A 110 13.88 -13.28 47.67
CA PRO A 110 14.07 -12.60 46.38
C PRO A 110 13.28 -11.29 46.25
N TYR A 111 12.12 -11.17 46.90
CA TYR A 111 11.34 -9.93 46.89
C TYR A 111 12.06 -8.79 47.60
N LEU A 112 12.61 -9.05 48.79
CA LEU A 112 13.29 -8.03 49.59
C LEU A 112 14.56 -7.52 48.90
N TYR A 113 15.31 -8.41 48.26
CA TYR A 113 16.47 -8.06 47.44
C TYR A 113 16.08 -7.12 46.29
N MET A 114 15.06 -7.47 45.50
CA MET A 114 14.63 -6.67 44.35
C MET A 114 14.16 -5.27 44.76
N LYS A 115 13.41 -5.17 45.87
CA LYS A 115 13.01 -3.88 46.46
C LYS A 115 14.22 -3.01 46.77
N GLN A 116 15.21 -3.54 47.50
CA GLN A 116 16.39 -2.78 47.91
C GLN A 116 17.25 -2.34 46.72
N ALA A 117 17.46 -3.23 45.75
CA ALA A 117 18.24 -2.94 44.55
C ALA A 117 17.59 -1.86 43.68
N MET A 118 16.27 -1.90 43.50
CA MET A 118 15.54 -0.90 42.72
C MET A 118 15.54 0.48 43.39
N VAL A 119 15.30 0.54 44.70
CA VAL A 119 15.35 1.81 45.45
C VAL A 119 16.73 2.46 45.33
N GLN A 120 17.80 1.68 45.48
CA GLN A 120 19.17 2.20 45.33
C GLN A 120 19.47 2.71 43.92
N TRP A 121 19.02 2.00 42.87
CA TRP A 121 19.30 2.34 41.48
C TRP A 121 18.63 3.64 41.03
N TYR A 122 17.38 3.87 41.44
CA TYR A 122 16.63 5.06 41.02
C TYR A 122 16.92 6.31 41.85
N GLU A 123 17.24 6.18 43.14
CA GLU A 123 17.38 7.37 44.02
C GLU A 123 18.79 7.99 44.02
N ARG A 124 19.84 7.26 43.61
CA ARG A 124 21.23 7.77 43.65
C ARG A 124 21.80 8.24 42.29
N GLY A 125 21.03 8.11 41.20
CA GLY A 125 21.39 8.60 39.86
C GLY A 125 22.44 7.75 39.14
N ASN A 126 22.34 7.68 37.81
CA ASN A 126 23.22 6.88 36.94
C ASN A 126 24.18 7.79 36.13
N PRO A 127 25.47 7.85 36.48
CA PRO A 127 26.48 8.63 35.76
C PRO A 127 26.59 8.28 34.26
N GLY A 128 26.41 7.02 33.89
CA GLY A 128 26.37 6.55 32.50
C GLY A 128 25.15 7.04 31.71
N LYS A 129 23.97 7.12 32.34
CA LYS A 129 22.76 7.71 31.71
C LYS A 129 22.94 9.21 31.50
N ALA A 130 23.57 9.93 32.45
CA ALA A 130 23.87 11.35 32.29
C ALA A 130 24.89 11.61 31.17
N ALA A 131 25.93 10.78 31.06
CA ALA A 131 26.92 10.82 29.99
C ALA A 131 26.28 10.61 28.61
N ALA A 132 25.46 9.56 28.44
CA ALA A 132 24.73 9.31 27.21
C ALA A 132 23.76 10.47 26.85
N SER A 133 23.09 11.04 27.85
CA SER A 133 22.14 12.15 27.65
C SER A 133 22.82 13.44 27.18
N LEU A 134 24.06 13.73 27.63
CA LEU A 134 24.82 14.89 27.13
C LEU A 134 25.10 14.82 25.64
N TRP A 135 25.20 13.62 25.06
CA TRP A 135 25.45 13.43 23.63
C TRP A 135 24.22 13.68 22.76
N THR A 136 23.02 13.53 23.32
CA THR A 136 21.76 13.56 22.56
C THR A 136 20.83 14.72 22.94
N VAL A 137 21.17 15.49 23.99
CA VAL A 137 20.35 16.61 24.49
C VAL A 137 20.12 17.69 23.43
N LYS A 138 18.85 18.10 23.27
CA LYS A 138 18.40 19.16 22.37
C LYS A 138 17.47 20.13 23.10
N ARG A 139 17.53 21.41 22.74
CA ARG A 139 16.68 22.48 23.26
C ARG A 139 15.23 22.18 22.90
N GLN A 140 14.33 22.32 23.87
CA GLN A 140 12.89 22.17 23.63
C GLN A 140 12.27 23.49 23.14
N PRO A 141 11.17 23.47 22.37
CA PRO A 141 10.57 24.68 21.78
C PRO A 141 10.19 25.78 22.79
N ASN A 142 9.80 25.40 24.01
CA ASN A 142 9.38 26.34 25.07
C ASN A 142 10.52 26.66 26.07
N GLU A 143 11.72 26.13 25.83
CA GLU A 143 12.88 26.32 26.69
C GLU A 143 13.70 27.50 26.17
N THR A 144 13.93 28.51 27.00
CA THR A 144 14.80 29.64 26.63
C THR A 144 16.25 29.15 26.44
N LEU A 145 17.04 29.86 25.64
CA LEU A 145 18.45 29.54 25.44
C LEU A 145 19.21 29.40 26.79
N ARG A 146 18.88 30.24 27.76
CA ARG A 146 19.50 30.21 29.11
C ARG A 146 19.05 29.02 29.94
N GLN A 147 17.77 28.63 29.90
CA GLN A 147 17.29 27.43 30.59
C GLN A 147 17.95 26.16 30.03
N PHE A 148 18.10 26.11 28.70
CA PHE A 148 18.77 24.99 28.04
C PHE A 148 20.24 24.87 28.43
N ALA A 149 20.97 26.00 28.47
CA ALA A 149 22.37 26.01 28.92
C ALA A 149 22.53 25.49 30.36
N GLU A 150 21.61 25.84 31.26
CA GLU A 150 21.67 25.39 32.65
C GLU A 150 21.34 23.90 32.80
N LYS A 151 20.38 23.39 32.04
CA LYS A 151 20.07 21.95 31.97
C LYS A 151 21.27 21.12 31.53
N ILE A 152 22.00 21.58 30.52
CA ILE A 152 23.23 20.93 30.06
C ILE A 152 24.30 20.98 31.15
N ARG A 153 24.43 22.11 31.86
CA ARG A 153 25.38 22.26 32.96
C ARG A 153 25.15 21.23 34.07
N GLN A 154 23.90 21.00 34.47
CA GLN A 154 23.54 19.99 35.47
C GLN A 154 23.86 18.56 34.98
N LEU A 155 23.53 18.23 33.73
CA LEU A 155 23.87 16.93 33.16
C LEU A 155 25.39 16.68 33.15
N ALA A 156 26.18 17.67 32.74
CA ALA A 156 27.65 17.56 32.71
C ALA A 156 28.28 17.41 34.11
N GLN A 157 27.69 18.01 35.15
CA GLN A 157 28.16 17.84 36.53
C GLN A 157 27.97 16.41 37.06
N VAL A 158 26.95 15.69 36.58
CA VAL A 158 26.73 14.28 36.96
C VAL A 158 27.59 13.37 36.08
N ALA A 159 27.65 13.63 34.77
CA ALA A 159 28.39 12.79 33.83
C ALA A 159 29.92 12.80 34.04
N VAL A 160 30.49 13.87 34.61
CA VAL A 160 31.93 13.95 34.90
C VAL A 160 32.38 12.90 35.92
N GLN A 161 31.45 12.31 36.68
CA GLN A 161 31.75 11.20 37.60
C GLN A 161 32.08 9.90 36.85
N GLU A 162 31.56 9.75 35.62
CA GLU A 162 31.81 8.61 34.73
C GLU A 162 32.91 8.94 33.70
N GLU A 163 32.63 9.85 32.75
CA GLU A 163 33.55 10.16 31.64
C GLU A 163 34.81 10.92 32.09
N GLY A 164 34.83 11.41 33.34
CA GLY A 164 35.93 12.15 33.93
C GLY A 164 36.46 11.53 35.22
N ALA A 165 36.17 10.26 35.50
CA ALA A 165 36.47 9.60 36.78
C ALA A 165 37.92 9.82 37.24
N GLU A 166 38.88 9.70 36.31
CA GLU A 166 40.33 9.81 36.55
C GLU A 166 40.87 11.26 36.63
N LEU A 167 40.04 12.28 36.39
CA LEU A 167 40.45 13.68 36.38
C LEU A 167 40.50 14.25 37.81
N ASN A 168 41.49 15.12 38.08
CA ASN A 168 41.53 15.89 39.31
C ASN A 168 40.46 17.00 39.34
N ALA A 169 40.23 17.64 40.48
CA ALA A 169 39.16 18.63 40.65
C ALA A 169 39.25 19.80 39.65
N ALA A 170 40.45 20.33 39.40
CA ALA A 170 40.65 21.42 38.43
C ALA A 170 40.36 20.98 36.99
N GLN A 171 40.78 19.76 36.64
CA GLN A 171 40.52 19.15 35.34
C GLN A 171 39.03 18.84 35.12
N LYS A 172 38.31 18.38 36.15
CA LYS A 172 36.85 18.13 36.10
C LYS A 172 36.07 19.40 35.81
N VAL A 173 36.44 20.52 36.43
CA VAL A 173 35.81 21.83 36.15
C VAL A 173 36.04 22.25 34.69
N GLN A 174 37.25 22.05 34.16
CA GLN A 174 37.56 22.39 32.77
C GLN A 174 36.88 21.45 31.77
N TRP A 175 36.69 20.19 32.14
CA TRP A 175 35.97 19.19 31.36
C TRP A 175 34.49 19.56 31.23
N VAL A 176 33.84 19.88 32.36
CA VAL A 176 32.43 20.31 32.40
C VAL A 176 32.22 21.53 31.51
N ARG A 177 33.05 22.57 31.64
CA ARG A 177 32.94 23.79 30.82
C ARG A 177 32.99 23.50 29.31
N ARG A 178 33.93 22.65 28.87
CA ARG A 178 34.08 22.28 27.45
C ARG A 178 32.90 21.47 26.94
N LYS A 179 32.41 20.51 27.72
CA LYS A 179 31.29 19.64 27.34
C LYS A 179 29.97 20.42 27.27
N VAL A 180 29.75 21.36 28.19
CA VAL A 180 28.57 22.24 28.18
C VAL A 180 28.51 23.08 26.91
N LEU A 181 29.60 23.74 26.53
CA LEU A 181 29.66 24.56 25.32
C LEU A 181 29.37 23.74 24.05
N LYS A 182 30.02 22.59 23.90
CA LYS A 182 29.82 21.72 22.72
C LYS A 182 28.41 21.15 22.64
N ALA A 183 27.87 20.70 23.77
CA ALA A 183 26.50 20.19 23.83
C ALA A 183 25.48 21.28 23.55
N PHE A 184 25.74 22.52 24.00
CA PHE A 184 24.89 23.67 23.70
C PHE A 184 24.89 24.00 22.21
N ILE A 185 26.05 24.22 21.59
CA ILE A 185 26.16 24.55 20.15
C ILE A 185 25.49 23.47 19.29
N ARG A 186 25.64 22.19 19.65
CA ARG A 186 24.97 21.08 18.94
C ARG A 186 23.45 21.05 19.20
N GLY A 187 23.03 21.44 20.39
CA GLY A 187 21.66 21.27 20.88
C GLY A 187 20.72 22.46 20.66
N VAL A 188 21.22 23.64 20.29
CA VAL A 188 20.42 24.88 20.15
C VAL A 188 19.55 24.97 18.89
N GLY A 189 19.73 24.09 17.91
CA GLY A 189 19.01 24.09 16.63
C GLY A 189 19.94 24.33 15.43
N LYS A 190 19.57 23.83 14.24
CA LYS A 190 20.49 23.71 13.09
C LYS A 190 21.01 25.07 12.58
N GLU A 191 20.14 26.07 12.55
CA GLU A 191 20.43 27.42 12.03
C GLU A 191 21.36 28.21 12.96
N LEU A 192 21.00 28.32 14.24
CA LEU A 192 21.87 28.90 15.27
C LEU A 192 23.18 28.12 15.40
N SER A 193 23.14 26.78 15.33
CA SER A 193 24.35 25.96 15.36
C SER A 193 25.29 26.28 14.18
N SER A 194 24.78 26.42 12.95
CA SER A 194 25.61 26.80 11.80
C SER A 194 26.24 28.19 11.94
N HIS A 195 25.49 29.16 12.50
CA HIS A 195 26.02 30.50 12.73
C HIS A 195 27.03 30.56 13.90
N LEU A 196 26.82 29.76 14.95
CA LEU A 196 27.76 29.64 16.06
C LEU A 196 29.02 28.88 15.65
N LEU A 197 28.93 27.92 14.72
CA LEU A 197 30.09 27.17 14.21
C LEU A 197 30.93 27.98 13.21
N SER A 198 30.34 28.92 12.46
CA SER A 198 31.09 29.77 11.52
C SER A 198 32.05 30.73 12.23
N THR A 199 31.80 31.03 13.50
CA THR A 199 32.69 31.80 14.38
C THR A 199 32.57 31.27 15.81
N GLU A 200 33.33 30.22 16.09
CA GLU A 200 33.19 29.40 17.30
C GLU A 200 33.41 30.24 18.58
N PRO A 201 32.41 30.37 19.46
CA PRO A 201 32.52 31.16 20.68
C PRO A 201 33.40 30.46 21.72
N ALA A 202 34.24 31.21 22.43
CA ALA A 202 35.17 30.66 23.43
C ALA A 202 34.49 30.23 24.76
N THR A 203 33.27 30.72 25.03
CA THR A 203 32.52 30.46 26.27
C THR A 203 31.04 30.28 25.99
N ILE A 204 30.32 29.62 26.92
CA ILE A 204 28.87 29.42 26.80
C ILE A 204 28.11 30.75 26.86
N GLU A 205 28.60 31.73 27.62
CA GLU A 205 28.03 33.06 27.70
C GLU A 205 28.17 33.84 26.36
N ALA A 206 29.29 33.69 25.65
CA ALA A 206 29.47 34.27 24.32
C ALA A 206 28.56 33.60 23.26
N ALA A 207 28.38 32.27 23.37
CA ALA A 207 27.46 31.53 22.51
C ALA A 207 26.01 31.95 22.70
N LEU A 208 25.60 32.17 23.96
CA LEU A 208 24.25 32.61 24.32
C LEU A 208 23.93 33.98 23.73
N LYS A 209 24.79 34.98 23.96
CA LYS A 209 24.56 36.35 23.49
C LYS A 209 24.39 36.41 21.97
N ARG A 210 25.22 35.68 21.24
CA ARG A 210 25.18 35.68 19.78
C ARG A 210 23.96 34.95 19.22
N ALA A 211 23.54 33.87 19.88
CA ALA A 211 22.31 33.18 19.50
C ALA A 211 21.08 34.08 19.70
N GLU A 212 21.05 34.86 20.77
CA GLU A 212 20.00 35.86 21.04
C GLU A 212 19.95 36.94 19.92
N GLU A 213 21.10 37.45 19.44
CA GLU A 213 21.18 38.47 18.37
C GLU A 213 20.67 37.97 16.99
N ILE A 214 20.90 36.69 16.67
CA ILE A 214 20.48 36.10 15.38
C ILE A 214 18.97 35.83 15.34
N GLU A 215 18.39 35.40 16.46
CA GLU A 215 16.93 35.21 16.57
C GLU A 215 16.17 36.53 16.32
N GLU A 216 16.80 37.69 16.53
CA GLU A 216 16.19 39.01 16.34
C GLU A 216 16.19 39.50 14.88
N THR A 217 17.03 38.94 13.99
CA THR A 217 17.23 39.45 12.62
C THR A 217 16.40 38.75 11.53
N LEU A 218 15.81 37.58 11.81
CA LEU A 218 15.19 36.69 10.82
C LEU A 218 13.68 36.95 10.58
N GLY A 219 13.18 38.15 10.87
CA GLY A 219 11.75 38.43 11.07
C GLY A 219 10.89 38.97 9.92
N GLU A 220 11.35 39.20 8.67
CA GLU A 220 10.53 39.90 7.65
C GLU A 220 10.70 39.38 6.20
N HIS A 221 9.61 38.90 5.55
CA HIS A 221 9.19 39.11 4.12
C HIS A 221 8.13 38.08 3.56
N ASP A 222 7.13 38.57 2.80
CA ASP A 222 5.87 37.97 2.23
C ASP A 222 5.98 37.44 0.76
N GLU A 223 5.43 36.26 0.40
CA GLU A 223 4.16 35.84 -0.32
C GLU A 223 3.96 36.02 -1.86
N VAL A 224 4.03 34.89 -2.62
CA VAL A 224 3.30 34.58 -3.89
C VAL A 224 2.84 33.09 -3.89
N GLU A 225 1.67 32.77 -4.46
CA GLU A 225 0.93 31.49 -4.31
C GLU A 225 1.01 30.58 -5.56
N VAL A 226 1.52 29.33 -5.42
CA VAL A 226 1.48 28.24 -6.44
C VAL A 226 0.98 26.95 -5.78
N ARG A 227 -0.03 26.30 -6.38
CA ARG A 227 -0.87 25.23 -5.77
C ARG A 227 -0.28 23.81 -5.77
N TRP A 228 0.80 23.55 -6.51
CA TRP A 228 1.47 22.24 -6.52
C TRP A 228 2.98 22.42 -6.52
N ASP A 229 3.51 22.94 -5.43
CA ASP A 229 4.95 22.99 -5.25
C ASP A 229 5.49 21.64 -4.76
N LEU A 230 5.71 20.72 -5.69
CA LEU A 230 6.68 19.63 -5.50
C LEU A 230 7.80 19.68 -6.56
N SER A 231 7.92 20.81 -7.29
CA SER A 231 9.10 21.08 -8.11
C SER A 231 10.14 21.82 -7.27
N ALA A 232 10.87 21.08 -6.44
CA ALA A 232 12.02 21.59 -5.69
C ALA A 232 11.71 22.84 -4.86
N VAL A 233 11.14 22.67 -3.67
CA VAL A 233 11.00 23.86 -2.83
C VAL A 233 12.36 24.30 -2.32
N GLN A 234 12.84 25.45 -2.80
CA GLN A 234 13.82 26.26 -2.08
C GLN A 234 13.28 26.47 -0.67
N PRO A 235 14.08 26.35 0.40
CA PRO A 235 13.58 26.44 1.78
C PRO A 235 12.72 27.67 2.09
N GLY A 236 12.79 28.74 1.29
CA GLY A 236 12.04 29.99 1.46
C GLY A 236 10.61 30.04 0.91
N ASP A 237 10.18 29.13 0.03
CA ASP A 237 8.89 29.26 -0.69
C ASP A 237 7.80 28.25 -0.26
N ARG A 238 7.97 27.53 0.87
CA ARG A 238 6.98 26.55 1.40
C ARG A 238 5.89 27.14 2.30
N LYS A 239 4.68 27.46 1.84
CA LYS A 239 3.59 27.79 2.79
C LYS A 239 3.17 26.58 3.63
N CYS A 240 3.20 26.72 4.95
CA CYS A 240 2.70 25.76 5.92
C CYS A 240 1.17 25.80 5.98
N TYR A 241 0.50 24.68 5.67
CA TYR A 241 -0.97 24.64 5.62
C TYR A 241 -1.69 24.86 6.97
N ALA A 242 -0.97 24.87 8.11
CA ALA A 242 -1.54 25.10 9.44
C ALA A 242 -1.48 26.57 9.89
N CYS A 243 -0.63 27.42 9.30
CA CYS A 243 -0.50 28.84 9.67
C CYS A 243 -0.31 29.82 8.50
N GLY A 244 -0.14 29.33 7.27
CA GLY A 244 0.12 30.14 6.07
C GLY A 244 1.59 30.54 5.85
N ALA A 245 2.47 30.44 6.86
CA ALA A 245 3.84 30.95 6.79
C ALA A 245 4.83 30.05 6.01
N PHE A 246 5.87 30.65 5.42
CA PHE A 246 6.83 29.94 4.59
C PHE A 246 7.86 29.08 5.36
N GLY A 247 8.48 28.11 4.68
CA GLY A 247 9.75 27.46 5.06
C GLY A 247 9.73 26.31 6.08
N HIS A 248 8.57 25.75 6.41
CA HIS A 248 8.48 24.58 7.30
C HIS A 248 7.25 23.70 7.01
N PHE A 249 7.27 22.44 7.48
CA PHE A 249 6.15 21.49 7.37
C PHE A 249 5.16 21.67 8.53
N ALA A 250 3.86 21.38 8.31
CA ALA A 250 2.83 21.45 9.34
C ALA A 250 3.11 20.60 10.60
N ALA A 251 3.87 19.50 10.44
CA ALA A 251 4.35 18.68 11.54
C ALA A 251 5.38 19.38 12.47
N ARG A 252 5.89 20.55 12.07
CA ARG A 252 6.75 21.43 12.87
C ARG A 252 6.11 22.81 13.10
N CYS A 253 4.84 22.98 12.74
CA CYS A 253 4.14 24.23 12.90
C CYS A 253 3.76 24.43 14.36
N THR A 254 4.25 25.51 14.96
CA THR A 254 4.03 25.84 16.37
C THR A 254 2.61 26.32 16.66
N SER A 255 1.74 26.47 15.64
CA SER A 255 0.37 26.97 15.80
C SER A 255 -0.69 25.89 16.11
N ARG A 256 -0.36 24.59 16.15
CA ARG A 256 -1.21 23.55 16.77
C ARG A 256 -0.66 23.24 18.17
N GLY A 257 -1.21 23.58 19.34
CA GLY A 257 -2.33 24.39 19.86
C GLY A 257 -1.98 24.77 21.33
N THR A 258 -2.71 25.49 22.19
CA THR A 258 -4.15 25.75 22.35
C THR A 258 -4.41 27.03 23.19
N ASN A 259 -5.53 27.70 22.89
CA ASN A 259 -6.47 28.45 23.75
C ASN A 259 -6.40 29.99 24.00
N GLY A 260 -7.34 30.70 23.34
CA GLY A 260 -8.25 31.70 23.93
C GLY A 260 -7.93 33.18 23.65
N ILE A 261 -8.83 34.10 23.26
CA ILE A 261 -10.29 34.27 23.37
C ILE A 261 -10.75 35.42 22.43
N ARG A 262 -12.05 35.40 22.04
CA ARG A 262 -13.02 36.50 21.69
C ARG A 262 -13.43 36.65 20.23
N VAL A 263 -14.59 36.06 19.88
CA VAL A 263 -15.63 36.79 19.10
C VAL A 263 -17.00 36.51 19.72
N ALA A 264 -17.82 37.55 19.68
CA ALA A 264 -19.05 37.78 20.42
C ALA A 264 -20.20 36.82 20.16
N LEU A 265 -20.96 36.61 21.24
CA LEU A 265 -22.33 36.12 21.32
C LEU A 265 -23.27 36.73 20.27
N ARG A 266 -24.02 35.88 19.57
CA ARG A 266 -25.47 36.09 19.33
C ARG A 266 -26.23 34.75 19.27
N ARG A 267 -27.13 34.60 20.25
CA ARG A 267 -28.27 33.67 20.40
C ARG A 267 -29.13 33.62 19.12
N GLU A 268 -29.98 32.65 18.76
CA GLU A 268 -30.76 31.55 19.37
C GLU A 268 -31.39 30.81 18.13
N LYS A 269 -31.74 29.52 18.05
CA LYS A 269 -32.71 28.74 18.84
C LYS A 269 -32.70 27.28 18.38
N VAL A 270 -32.92 26.38 19.33
CA VAL A 270 -33.00 24.91 19.24
C VAL A 270 -34.47 24.47 19.11
N TYR A 271 -34.72 23.39 18.36
CA TYR A 271 -35.77 22.43 18.71
C TYR A 271 -35.19 21.02 18.73
N ALA A 272 -35.35 20.37 19.89
CA ALA A 272 -34.95 19.00 20.21
C ALA A 272 -36.12 18.04 19.98
N VAL A 273 -35.83 16.74 19.72
CA VAL A 273 -36.58 15.56 20.22
C VAL A 273 -35.67 14.31 20.11
N THR A 274 -35.11 13.91 21.27
CA THR A 274 -35.00 12.57 21.94
C THR A 274 -34.99 11.26 21.12
N CYS A 275 -34.39 10.12 21.52
CA CYS A 275 -33.57 9.65 22.65
C CYS A 275 -33.49 8.11 22.50
N TRP A 276 -32.31 7.47 22.47
CA TRP A 276 -32.09 6.11 23.03
C TRP A 276 -30.62 6.00 23.48
N ARG A 277 -30.39 5.46 24.68
CA ARG A 277 -29.13 5.56 25.43
C ARG A 277 -28.77 4.18 26.01
N LYS A 278 -27.45 3.95 26.11
CA LYS A 278 -26.66 2.99 26.94
C LYS A 278 -26.21 1.73 26.19
N LEU A 279 -24.91 1.37 26.14
CA LEU A 279 -23.72 1.72 26.92
C LEU A 279 -22.56 2.15 26.00
N ASN A 280 -21.86 3.24 26.33
CA ASN A 280 -20.70 3.71 25.58
C ASN A 280 -19.53 3.82 26.58
N ILE A 281 -18.61 2.87 26.54
CA ILE A 281 -17.30 2.98 27.21
C ILE A 281 -16.38 3.65 26.19
N SER A 282 -16.13 4.94 26.40
CA SER A 282 -15.23 5.74 25.55
C SER A 282 -13.81 5.66 26.09
N PHE A 283 -12.95 4.83 25.50
CA PHE A 283 -11.50 5.05 25.54
C PHE A 283 -11.15 6.06 24.45
N ALA A 284 -11.19 7.34 24.81
CA ALA A 284 -10.76 8.39 23.89
C ALA A 284 -9.22 8.42 23.85
N ASN A 285 -8.64 7.57 22.98
CA ASN A 285 -7.38 7.94 22.35
C ASN A 285 -7.69 9.12 21.42
N GLU A 286 -6.99 10.24 21.55
CA GLU A 286 -7.19 11.44 20.73
C GLU A 286 -6.74 11.28 19.26
N GLY A 287 -6.44 10.06 18.81
CA GLY A 287 -6.03 9.76 17.43
C GLY A 287 -7.23 9.60 16.49
N THR A 288 -7.04 9.94 15.22
CA THR A 288 -8.03 9.73 14.15
C THR A 288 -8.11 8.26 13.72
N GLY A 289 -6.98 7.54 13.82
CA GLY A 289 -6.82 6.15 13.40
C GLY A 289 -6.75 5.98 11.88
N LEU A 290 -6.23 4.83 11.40
CA LEU A 290 -5.94 4.62 9.99
C LEU A 290 -7.16 4.93 9.09
N PHE A 291 -6.95 5.70 8.02
CA PHE A 291 -7.99 6.14 7.07
C PHE A 291 -9.14 6.94 7.69
N GLY A 292 -8.95 7.48 8.90
CA GLY A 292 -9.97 8.16 9.66
C GLY A 292 -10.87 7.24 10.48
N MET A 293 -10.51 5.95 10.60
CA MET A 293 -11.25 4.95 11.36
C MET A 293 -10.73 4.90 12.80
N LYS A 294 -11.57 5.36 13.74
CA LYS A 294 -11.20 5.48 15.17
C LYS A 294 -10.80 4.15 15.79
N GLU A 295 -11.41 3.06 15.35
CA GLU A 295 -11.08 1.70 15.78
C GLU A 295 -9.59 1.41 15.55
N LEU A 296 -9.02 1.91 14.44
CA LEU A 296 -7.66 1.66 14.01
C LEU A 296 -6.64 2.69 14.53
N CYS A 297 -6.89 3.28 15.72
CA CYS A 297 -5.84 3.98 16.46
C CYS A 297 -4.72 3.03 16.92
N THR A 298 -5.03 1.75 17.08
CA THR A 298 -4.09 0.68 17.41
C THR A 298 -4.40 -0.55 16.58
N TYR A 299 -3.45 -1.48 16.48
CA TYR A 299 -3.65 -2.73 15.75
C TYR A 299 -4.76 -3.61 16.36
N ASP A 300 -5.09 -3.44 17.65
CA ASP A 300 -6.17 -4.17 18.31
C ASP A 300 -7.56 -3.82 17.73
N GLY A 301 -7.70 -2.68 17.06
CA GLY A 301 -8.91 -2.25 16.37
C GLY A 301 -9.42 -3.26 15.33
N PHE A 302 -8.51 -4.01 14.71
CA PHE A 302 -8.88 -5.07 13.77
C PHE A 302 -9.73 -6.17 14.42
N PHE A 303 -9.52 -6.48 15.71
CA PHE A 303 -10.38 -7.41 16.42
C PHE A 303 -11.81 -6.89 16.55
N LEU A 304 -11.97 -5.60 16.88
CA LEU A 304 -13.30 -4.97 16.97
C LEU A 304 -13.99 -4.93 15.61
N LEU A 305 -13.29 -4.54 14.54
CA LEU A 305 -13.83 -4.52 13.19
C LEU A 305 -14.31 -5.92 12.77
N LYS A 306 -13.50 -6.95 13.03
CA LYS A 306 -13.84 -8.35 12.76
C LYS A 306 -15.11 -8.79 13.50
N GLU A 307 -15.23 -8.54 14.80
CA GLU A 307 -16.44 -8.91 15.57
C GLU A 307 -17.69 -8.16 15.09
N ASN A 308 -17.56 -6.87 14.78
CA ASN A 308 -18.65 -6.06 14.24
C ASN A 308 -19.14 -6.59 12.89
N VAL A 309 -18.22 -6.97 12.00
CA VAL A 309 -18.56 -7.57 10.71
C VAL A 309 -19.30 -8.89 10.89
N ILE A 310 -18.81 -9.79 11.77
CA ILE A 310 -19.47 -11.07 12.03
C ILE A 310 -20.92 -10.86 12.51
N ASN A 311 -21.12 -10.00 13.51
CA ASN A 311 -22.44 -9.73 14.06
C ASN A 311 -23.38 -9.13 13.01
N ARG A 312 -22.90 -8.13 12.25
CA ARG A 312 -23.71 -7.48 11.21
C ARG A 312 -24.04 -8.44 10.05
N THR A 313 -23.09 -9.31 9.71
CA THR A 313 -23.31 -10.37 8.72
C THR A 313 -24.41 -11.31 9.18
N ASP A 314 -24.40 -11.79 10.43
CA ASP A 314 -25.44 -12.70 10.93
C ASP A 314 -26.83 -12.05 10.89
N GLU A 315 -26.95 -10.76 11.27
CA GLU A 315 -28.21 -9.99 11.15
C GLU A 315 -28.72 -9.92 9.69
N LEU A 316 -27.82 -9.63 8.74
CA LEU A 316 -28.18 -9.53 7.32
C LEU A 316 -28.56 -10.90 6.73
N VAL A 317 -27.90 -11.97 7.16
CA VAL A 317 -28.26 -13.34 6.76
C VAL A 317 -29.66 -13.68 7.24
N GLU A 318 -30.01 -13.34 8.49
CA GLU A 318 -31.36 -13.50 9.02
C GLU A 318 -32.38 -12.68 8.23
N GLU A 319 -32.09 -11.42 7.91
CA GLU A 319 -32.95 -10.56 7.08
C GLU A 319 -33.19 -11.17 5.69
N ILE A 320 -32.12 -11.60 5.00
CA ILE A 320 -32.19 -12.13 3.63
C ILE A 320 -33.00 -13.43 3.60
N CYS A 321 -32.80 -14.31 4.59
CA CYS A 321 -33.53 -15.57 4.68
C CYS A 321 -34.98 -15.40 5.15
N ASN A 322 -35.33 -14.25 5.72
CA ASN A 322 -36.68 -13.98 6.19
C ASN A 322 -37.63 -13.67 5.01
N PRO A 323 -38.72 -14.43 4.84
CA PRO A 323 -39.69 -14.13 3.79
C PRO A 323 -40.30 -12.73 3.94
N ASP A 324 -40.41 -12.15 5.14
CA ASP A 324 -41.07 -10.87 5.41
C ASP A 324 -40.14 -9.63 5.40
N ARG A 325 -38.98 -9.75 4.72
CA ARG A 325 -38.03 -8.65 4.48
C ARG A 325 -38.72 -7.36 4.01
N LYS A 326 -38.12 -6.21 4.34
CA LYS A 326 -38.71 -4.88 4.12
C LYS A 326 -38.13 -4.11 2.93
N ARG A 327 -37.18 -4.69 2.21
CA ARG A 327 -36.50 -4.07 1.06
C ARG A 327 -36.15 -5.10 -0.02
N LYS A 328 -35.63 -4.64 -1.16
CA LYS A 328 -35.19 -5.50 -2.27
C LYS A 328 -34.12 -6.47 -1.75
N ILE A 329 -34.10 -7.68 -2.30
CA ILE A 329 -33.09 -8.67 -1.91
C ILE A 329 -31.69 -8.19 -2.27
N VAL A 330 -31.54 -7.52 -3.42
CA VAL A 330 -30.25 -7.03 -3.90
C VAL A 330 -29.64 -5.99 -2.97
N ASP A 331 -30.45 -5.09 -2.39
CA ASP A 331 -29.98 -4.08 -1.43
C ASP A 331 -29.42 -4.75 -0.17
N ALA A 332 -30.06 -5.83 0.30
CA ALA A 332 -29.62 -6.58 1.47
C ALA A 332 -28.33 -7.38 1.19
N PHE A 333 -28.20 -7.97 0.00
CA PHE A 333 -26.95 -8.62 -0.45
C PHE A 333 -25.82 -7.61 -0.66
N ASP A 334 -26.11 -6.43 -1.20
CA ASP A 334 -25.11 -5.37 -1.37
C ASP A 334 -24.66 -4.80 -0.02
N ASP A 335 -25.54 -4.70 0.97
CA ASP A 335 -25.15 -4.37 2.35
C ASP A 335 -24.27 -5.45 2.98
N LEU A 336 -24.55 -6.73 2.69
CA LEU A 336 -23.71 -7.84 3.14
C LEU A 336 -22.32 -7.75 2.50
N SER A 337 -22.26 -7.52 1.19
CA SER A 337 -21.02 -7.27 0.45
C SER A 337 -20.25 -6.08 1.02
N ASN A 338 -20.91 -4.93 1.20
CA ASN A 338 -20.29 -3.72 1.72
C ASN A 338 -19.75 -3.91 3.14
N THR A 339 -20.49 -4.63 4.00
CA THR A 339 -20.06 -4.95 5.37
C THR A 339 -18.74 -5.73 5.34
N LEU A 340 -18.65 -6.76 4.51
CA LEU A 340 -17.44 -7.58 4.38
C LEU A 340 -16.28 -6.79 3.74
N CYS A 341 -16.52 -6.17 2.58
CA CYS A 341 -15.50 -5.47 1.81
C CYS A 341 -14.91 -4.25 2.54
N SER A 342 -15.71 -3.54 3.34
CA SER A 342 -15.24 -2.38 4.11
C SER A 342 -14.12 -2.71 5.11
N VAL A 343 -13.97 -3.97 5.49
CA VAL A 343 -12.89 -4.44 6.36
C VAL A 343 -11.91 -5.32 5.60
N ALA A 344 -12.38 -6.18 4.69
CA ALA A 344 -11.51 -7.07 3.93
C ALA A 344 -10.55 -6.31 2.99
N ASP A 345 -11.05 -5.33 2.23
CA ASP A 345 -10.24 -4.57 1.28
C ASP A 345 -9.17 -3.73 2.02
N LEU A 346 -9.60 -3.09 3.12
CA LEU A 346 -8.72 -2.35 4.02
C LEU A 346 -7.63 -3.23 4.66
N ALA A 347 -8.00 -4.39 5.19
CA ALA A 347 -7.06 -5.31 5.82
C ALA A 347 -6.04 -5.87 4.80
N GLU A 348 -6.48 -6.12 3.57
CA GLU A 348 -5.60 -6.55 2.48
C GLU A 348 -4.53 -5.49 2.17
N PHE A 349 -4.91 -4.22 2.11
CA PHE A 349 -3.93 -3.14 1.96
C PHE A 349 -2.98 -3.05 3.16
N VAL A 350 -3.52 -3.04 4.39
CA VAL A 350 -2.72 -2.86 5.62
C VAL A 350 -1.73 -4.01 5.82
N ARG A 351 -2.10 -5.26 5.54
CA ARG A 351 -1.17 -6.41 5.68
C ARG A 351 0.03 -6.30 4.72
N LEU A 352 -0.16 -5.70 3.54
CA LEU A 352 0.88 -5.55 2.52
C LEU A 352 1.73 -4.30 2.72
N ALA A 353 1.11 -3.17 3.07
CA ALA A 353 1.76 -1.86 3.01
C ALA A 353 2.26 -1.35 4.38
N HIS A 354 1.66 -1.77 5.50
CA HIS A 354 1.96 -1.18 6.80
C HIS A 354 3.36 -1.56 7.29
N PRO A 355 4.21 -0.60 7.72
CA PRO A 355 5.60 -0.88 8.09
C PRO A 355 5.75 -1.57 9.46
N GLN A 356 4.79 -1.38 10.38
CA GLN A 356 4.79 -2.07 11.66
C GLN A 356 4.14 -3.45 11.55
N SER A 357 4.89 -4.49 11.92
CA SER A 357 4.45 -5.88 11.84
C SER A 357 3.22 -6.21 12.70
N SER A 358 2.96 -5.46 13.77
CA SER A 358 1.77 -5.65 14.61
C SER A 358 0.47 -5.35 13.85
N PHE A 359 0.43 -4.24 13.11
CA PHE A 359 -0.68 -3.92 12.21
C PHE A 359 -0.77 -4.91 11.06
N SER A 360 0.35 -5.24 10.42
CA SER A 360 0.36 -6.20 9.30
C SER A 360 -0.18 -7.57 9.73
N TYR A 361 0.24 -8.06 10.90
CA TYR A 361 -0.22 -9.33 11.46
C TYR A 361 -1.69 -9.27 11.89
N ALA A 362 -2.15 -8.19 12.54
CA ALA A 362 -3.56 -8.05 12.91
C ALA A 362 -4.48 -8.00 11.68
N ALA A 363 -4.05 -7.29 10.63
CA ALA A 363 -4.73 -7.25 9.35
C ALA A 363 -4.72 -8.63 8.66
N GLU A 364 -3.60 -9.34 8.66
CA GLU A 364 -3.51 -10.71 8.12
C GLU A 364 -4.47 -11.68 8.82
N ASN A 365 -4.53 -11.66 10.16
CA ASN A 365 -5.49 -12.47 10.91
C ASN A 365 -6.94 -12.10 10.57
N THR A 366 -7.21 -10.82 10.33
CA THR A 366 -8.53 -10.34 9.91
C THR A 366 -8.88 -10.85 8.52
N CYS A 367 -7.95 -10.77 7.56
CA CYS A 367 -8.12 -11.35 6.22
C CYS A 367 -8.45 -12.84 6.31
N ILE A 368 -7.70 -13.63 7.09
CA ILE A 368 -7.95 -15.06 7.28
C ILE A 368 -9.36 -15.32 7.83
N ALA A 369 -9.76 -14.56 8.87
CA ALA A 369 -11.07 -14.71 9.49
C ALA A 369 -12.21 -14.35 8.53
N LEU A 370 -12.08 -13.25 7.78
CA LEU A 370 -13.08 -12.81 6.81
C LEU A 370 -13.15 -13.75 5.60
N SER A 371 -12.03 -14.30 5.13
CA SER A 371 -12.05 -15.36 4.12
C SER A 371 -12.84 -16.57 4.58
N GLY A 372 -12.66 -17.02 5.83
CA GLY A 372 -13.47 -18.09 6.41
C GLY A 372 -14.96 -17.75 6.52
N LEU A 373 -15.30 -16.50 6.86
CA LEU A 373 -16.68 -16.02 6.89
C LEU A 373 -17.31 -15.98 5.49
N VAL A 374 -16.58 -15.47 4.49
CA VAL A 374 -17.02 -15.45 3.09
C VAL A 374 -17.29 -16.86 2.59
N GLU A 375 -16.44 -17.85 2.92
CA GLU A 375 -16.68 -19.24 2.54
C GLU A 375 -17.94 -19.82 3.22
N LYS A 376 -18.16 -19.52 4.51
CA LYS A 376 -19.42 -19.88 5.20
C LYS A 376 -20.63 -19.27 4.51
N LEU A 377 -20.54 -18.03 4.03
CA LEU A 377 -21.61 -17.35 3.31
C LEU A 377 -21.83 -17.97 1.93
N ASN A 378 -20.78 -18.17 1.14
CA ASN A 378 -20.82 -18.76 -0.19
C ASN A 378 -21.36 -20.20 -0.22
N THR A 379 -21.34 -20.89 0.93
CA THR A 379 -21.89 -22.25 1.10
C THR A 379 -23.25 -22.28 1.80
N ASN A 380 -23.82 -21.12 2.17
CA ASN A 380 -25.12 -20.99 2.83
C ASN A 380 -26.28 -21.16 1.84
N ARG A 381 -27.00 -22.30 1.93
CA ARG A 381 -28.15 -22.58 1.07
C ARG A 381 -29.32 -21.62 1.26
N GLY A 382 -29.56 -21.10 2.46
CA GLY A 382 -30.64 -20.15 2.72
C GLY A 382 -30.49 -18.86 1.91
N LEU A 383 -29.27 -18.33 1.86
CA LEU A 383 -28.94 -17.17 1.02
C LEU A 383 -29.15 -17.47 -0.47
N TYR A 384 -28.56 -18.58 -0.95
CA TYR A 384 -28.66 -19.00 -2.34
C TYR A 384 -30.10 -19.25 -2.79
N ASP A 385 -30.90 -19.99 -2.01
CA ASP A 385 -32.28 -20.32 -2.35
C ASP A 385 -33.16 -19.06 -2.35
N SER A 386 -32.92 -18.13 -1.44
CA SER A 386 -33.64 -16.84 -1.37
C SER A 386 -33.33 -15.97 -2.59
N LEU A 387 -32.06 -15.87 -2.98
CA LEU A 387 -31.62 -15.12 -4.15
C LEU A 387 -32.11 -15.75 -5.45
N LYS A 388 -31.92 -17.06 -5.61
CA LYS A 388 -32.38 -17.82 -6.79
C LYS A 388 -33.89 -17.74 -6.97
N LYS A 389 -34.67 -17.86 -5.89
CA LYS A 389 -36.12 -17.68 -5.93
C LYS A 389 -36.50 -16.29 -6.39
N THR A 390 -35.78 -15.27 -5.94
CA THR A 390 -36.06 -13.87 -6.32
C THR A 390 -35.74 -13.61 -7.78
N ILE A 391 -34.61 -14.12 -8.30
CA ILE A 391 -34.25 -13.98 -9.72
C ILE A 391 -35.24 -14.73 -10.62
N THR A 392 -35.72 -15.91 -10.20
CA THR A 392 -36.63 -16.73 -11.02
C THR A 392 -38.09 -16.31 -10.95
N LYS A 393 -38.57 -15.80 -9.81
CA LYS A 393 -39.98 -15.43 -9.60
C LYS A 393 -40.24 -13.93 -9.55
N GLY A 394 -39.19 -13.11 -9.62
CA GLY A 394 -39.23 -11.68 -9.35
C GLY A 394 -39.10 -11.35 -7.86
N ASP A 395 -38.59 -10.15 -7.58
CA ASP A 395 -38.55 -9.59 -6.23
C ASP A 395 -39.96 -9.11 -5.80
N LYS A 396 -40.19 -9.06 -4.49
CA LYS A 396 -41.40 -8.47 -3.89
C LYS A 396 -41.47 -6.96 -4.09
N PHE A 397 -40.31 -6.33 -4.25
CA PHE A 397 -40.18 -4.90 -4.48
C PHE A 397 -39.81 -4.62 -5.95
N PRO A 398 -40.19 -3.47 -6.53
CA PRO A 398 -39.79 -3.11 -7.88
C PRO A 398 -38.27 -3.08 -8.03
N THR A 399 -37.75 -3.76 -9.05
CA THR A 399 -36.31 -3.79 -9.39
C THR A 399 -36.02 -3.06 -10.69
N THR A 400 -34.83 -2.48 -10.79
CA THR A 400 -34.26 -1.92 -12.02
C THR A 400 -33.47 -2.99 -12.79
N GLU A 401 -33.03 -2.67 -14.01
CA GLU A 401 -32.13 -3.56 -14.76
C GLU A 401 -30.79 -3.77 -14.04
N VAL A 402 -30.26 -2.72 -13.41
CA VAL A 402 -29.03 -2.79 -12.61
C VAL A 402 -29.23 -3.71 -11.40
N ASP A 403 -30.37 -3.60 -10.71
CA ASP A 403 -30.71 -4.49 -9.58
C ASP A 403 -30.70 -5.97 -10.01
N ASN A 404 -31.31 -6.26 -11.16
CA ASN A 404 -31.36 -7.63 -11.70
C ASN A 404 -29.97 -8.13 -12.13
N HIS A 405 -29.14 -7.25 -12.70
CA HIS A 405 -27.77 -7.58 -13.08
C HIS A 405 -26.91 -7.90 -11.86
N VAL A 406 -26.92 -7.03 -10.84
CA VAL A 406 -26.17 -7.23 -9.58
C VAL A 406 -26.63 -8.50 -8.85
N ALA A 407 -27.94 -8.75 -8.77
CA ALA A 407 -28.45 -10.00 -8.21
C ALA A 407 -27.94 -11.24 -8.96
N SER A 408 -27.82 -11.15 -10.29
CA SER A 408 -27.28 -12.23 -11.12
C SER A 408 -25.78 -12.44 -10.91
N LEU A 409 -25.02 -11.37 -10.63
CA LEU A 409 -23.59 -11.47 -10.26
C LEU A 409 -23.42 -12.20 -8.93
N PHE A 410 -24.21 -11.85 -7.91
CA PHE A 410 -24.18 -12.59 -6.63
C PHE A 410 -24.54 -14.07 -6.82
N LEU A 411 -25.59 -14.37 -7.60
CA LEU A 411 -25.96 -15.76 -7.89
C LEU A 411 -24.84 -16.50 -8.61
N PHE A 412 -24.17 -15.82 -9.53
CA PHE A 412 -23.03 -16.37 -10.24
C PHE A 412 -21.87 -16.70 -9.29
N ASP A 413 -21.53 -15.82 -8.35
CA ASP A 413 -20.48 -16.06 -7.36
C ASP A 413 -20.78 -17.29 -6.49
N PHE A 414 -22.02 -17.44 -6.04
CA PHE A 414 -22.50 -18.64 -5.35
C PHE A 414 -22.28 -19.91 -6.17
N GLU A 415 -22.69 -19.88 -7.44
CA GLU A 415 -22.56 -21.02 -8.33
C GLU A 415 -21.10 -21.33 -8.66
N GLN A 416 -20.22 -20.33 -8.69
CA GLN A 416 -18.77 -20.50 -8.84
C GLN A 416 -18.14 -21.27 -7.68
N CYS A 417 -18.69 -21.13 -6.47
CA CYS A 417 -18.32 -21.93 -5.29
C CYS A 417 -18.98 -23.32 -5.25
N GLY A 418 -19.74 -23.70 -6.29
CA GLY A 418 -20.34 -25.03 -6.39
C GLY A 418 -21.52 -25.26 -5.45
N ILE A 419 -22.15 -24.22 -4.89
CA ILE A 419 -23.27 -24.37 -3.93
C ILE A 419 -24.46 -25.16 -4.49
N HIS A 420 -24.64 -25.11 -5.82
CA HIS A 420 -25.71 -25.75 -6.54
C HIS A 420 -25.48 -27.26 -6.75
N LEU A 421 -24.28 -27.76 -6.44
CA LEU A 421 -23.89 -29.15 -6.62
C LEU A 421 -24.38 -30.04 -5.45
N SER A 422 -24.23 -31.36 -5.62
CA SER A 422 -24.42 -32.32 -4.52
C SER A 422 -23.32 -32.15 -3.47
N GLU A 423 -23.55 -32.67 -2.26
CA GLU A 423 -22.58 -32.52 -1.16
C GLU A 423 -21.21 -33.11 -1.51
N GLU A 424 -21.19 -34.29 -2.14
CA GLU A 424 -19.96 -34.98 -2.52
C GLU A 424 -19.15 -34.14 -3.52
N LYS A 425 -19.84 -33.57 -4.53
CA LYS A 425 -19.21 -32.69 -5.52
C LYS A 425 -18.74 -31.38 -4.90
N ARG A 426 -19.49 -30.83 -3.94
CA ARG A 426 -19.12 -29.58 -3.26
C ARG A 426 -17.87 -29.76 -2.41
N GLN A 427 -17.73 -30.89 -1.70
CA GLN A 427 -16.49 -31.21 -0.98
C GLN A 427 -15.29 -31.31 -1.93
N GLU A 428 -15.50 -31.88 -3.12
CA GLU A 428 -14.46 -31.92 -4.16
C GLU A 428 -14.10 -30.50 -4.66
N VAL A 429 -15.07 -29.60 -4.87
CA VAL A 429 -14.82 -28.19 -5.21
C VAL A 429 -13.95 -27.51 -4.15
N VAL A 430 -14.29 -27.67 -2.86
CA VAL A 430 -13.54 -27.07 -1.74
C VAL A 430 -12.10 -27.59 -1.72
N ALA A 431 -11.92 -28.90 -1.82
CA ALA A 431 -10.59 -29.52 -1.85
C ALA A 431 -9.75 -29.03 -3.05
N LEU A 432 -10.36 -28.88 -4.22
CA LEU A 432 -9.69 -28.36 -5.42
C LEU A 432 -9.28 -26.89 -5.27
N ASN A 433 -10.13 -26.04 -4.69
CA ASN A 433 -9.80 -24.63 -4.46
C ASN A 433 -8.60 -24.47 -3.52
N ASP A 434 -8.56 -25.22 -2.41
CA ASP A 434 -7.43 -25.23 -1.48
C ASP A 434 -6.15 -25.71 -2.17
N TYR A 435 -6.23 -26.81 -2.94
CA TYR A 435 -5.09 -27.33 -3.68
C TYR A 435 -4.56 -26.33 -4.73
N ILE A 436 -5.46 -25.69 -5.49
CA ILE A 436 -5.12 -24.64 -6.47
C ILE A 436 -4.42 -23.45 -5.79
N LEU A 437 -4.90 -23.02 -4.63
CA LEU A 437 -4.29 -21.92 -3.87
C LEU A 437 -2.85 -22.26 -3.44
N GLN A 438 -2.65 -23.44 -2.85
CA GLN A 438 -1.34 -23.90 -2.40
C GLN A 438 -0.34 -24.07 -3.56
N LEU A 439 -0.80 -24.66 -4.68
CA LEU A 439 0.00 -24.80 -5.89
C LEU A 439 0.40 -23.42 -6.45
N GLY A 440 -0.56 -22.49 -6.51
CA GLY A 440 -0.34 -21.12 -6.95
C GLY A 440 0.72 -20.39 -6.10
N GLN A 441 0.64 -20.48 -4.77
CA GLN A 441 1.62 -19.87 -3.88
C GLN A 441 3.04 -20.45 -4.06
N ARG A 442 3.15 -21.78 -4.18
CA ARG A 442 4.45 -22.45 -4.40
C ARG A 442 5.06 -22.10 -5.76
N PHE A 443 4.23 -22.02 -6.80
CA PHE A 443 4.66 -21.56 -8.12
C PHE A 443 5.13 -20.10 -8.07
N MET A 444 4.34 -19.20 -7.47
CA MET A 444 4.70 -17.78 -7.33
C MET A 444 6.04 -17.60 -6.61
N ALA A 445 6.26 -18.30 -5.49
CA ALA A 445 7.50 -18.23 -4.74
C ALA A 445 8.73 -18.68 -5.56
N GLY A 446 8.59 -19.71 -6.40
CA GLY A 446 9.66 -20.19 -7.28
C GLY A 446 9.89 -19.32 -8.51
N SER A 447 8.86 -18.63 -9.01
CA SER A 447 8.90 -17.84 -10.25
C SER A 447 9.95 -16.73 -10.26
N VAL A 448 10.27 -16.16 -9.09
CA VAL A 448 11.25 -15.07 -8.90
C VAL A 448 12.59 -15.56 -8.32
N ALA A 449 12.73 -16.86 -8.04
CA ALA A 449 13.91 -17.38 -7.36
C ALA A 449 15.17 -17.27 -8.25
N PRO A 450 16.31 -16.78 -7.71
CA PRO A 450 17.57 -16.77 -8.43
C PRO A 450 18.05 -18.19 -8.73
N ARG A 451 18.94 -18.33 -9.72
CA ARG A 451 19.53 -19.62 -10.10
C ARG A 451 21.00 -19.66 -9.71
N SER A 452 21.39 -20.77 -9.09
CA SER A 452 22.79 -21.08 -8.77
C SER A 452 23.32 -22.16 -9.71
N ILE A 453 24.55 -21.98 -10.19
CA ILE A 453 25.27 -22.93 -11.04
C ILE A 453 26.75 -22.93 -10.68
N ALA A 454 27.40 -24.09 -10.79
CA ALA A 454 28.84 -24.23 -10.58
C ALA A 454 29.64 -23.28 -11.47
N LYS A 455 30.60 -22.57 -10.89
CA LYS A 455 31.43 -21.56 -11.57
C LYS A 455 32.15 -22.11 -12.79
N GLU A 456 32.50 -23.40 -12.76
CA GLU A 456 33.17 -24.14 -13.84
C GLU A 456 32.32 -24.22 -15.10
N SER A 457 30.98 -24.15 -14.96
CA SER A 457 30.03 -24.18 -16.08
C SER A 457 30.00 -22.86 -16.87
N ILE A 458 30.61 -21.80 -16.34
CA ILE A 458 30.65 -20.47 -16.95
C ILE A 458 32.04 -20.20 -17.53
N PRO A 459 32.15 -19.73 -18.79
CA PRO A 459 33.41 -19.34 -19.40
C PRO A 459 34.17 -18.29 -18.57
N THR A 460 35.47 -18.50 -18.37
CA THR A 460 36.30 -17.66 -17.49
C THR A 460 36.25 -16.17 -17.83
N ASN A 461 36.11 -15.83 -19.11
CA ASN A 461 36.06 -14.45 -19.59
C ASN A 461 34.79 -13.67 -19.20
N ILE A 462 33.69 -14.36 -18.89
CA ILE A 462 32.43 -13.69 -18.48
C ILE A 462 32.12 -13.82 -16.99
N ARG A 463 32.89 -14.63 -16.23
CA ARG A 463 32.72 -14.78 -14.77
C ARG A 463 32.69 -13.45 -13.99
N PRO A 464 33.52 -12.44 -14.33
CA PRO A 464 33.52 -11.17 -13.60
C PRO A 464 32.20 -10.38 -13.64
N TYR A 465 31.27 -10.72 -14.54
CA TYR A 465 29.96 -10.07 -14.65
C TYR A 465 28.92 -10.62 -13.65
N PHE A 466 29.24 -11.70 -12.95
CA PHE A 466 28.30 -12.40 -12.09
C PHE A 466 28.65 -12.26 -10.61
N MET A 467 27.63 -12.35 -9.77
CA MET A 467 27.85 -12.51 -8.34
C MET A 467 28.32 -13.93 -8.05
N GLU A 468 29.45 -14.05 -7.36
CA GLU A 468 30.00 -15.31 -6.88
C GLU A 468 29.53 -15.57 -5.45
N ASP A 469 29.08 -16.80 -5.20
CA ASP A 469 28.76 -17.33 -3.88
C ASP A 469 29.48 -18.67 -3.72
N ASN A 470 30.63 -18.64 -3.04
CA ASN A 470 31.57 -19.75 -2.94
C ASN A 470 31.98 -20.28 -4.34
N ASP A 471 31.82 -21.58 -4.61
CA ASP A 471 32.12 -22.21 -5.90
C ASP A 471 30.98 -22.05 -6.94
N ASN A 472 29.97 -21.23 -6.67
CA ASN A 472 28.83 -21.03 -7.54
C ASN A 472 28.70 -19.58 -8.05
N ILE A 473 28.06 -19.46 -9.19
CA ILE A 473 27.58 -18.20 -9.76
C ILE A 473 26.07 -18.10 -9.54
N VAL A 474 25.62 -16.95 -9.03
CA VAL A 474 24.22 -16.64 -8.80
C VAL A 474 23.70 -15.68 -9.87
N VAL A 475 22.66 -16.12 -10.58
CA VAL A 475 21.96 -15.34 -11.60
C VAL A 475 20.55 -15.00 -11.10
N SER A 476 20.31 -13.73 -10.81
CA SER A 476 19.03 -13.22 -10.30
C SER A 476 18.18 -12.48 -11.34
N SER A 477 18.71 -12.20 -12.53
CA SER A 477 17.99 -11.47 -13.58
C SER A 477 18.49 -11.83 -14.99
N LEU A 478 17.78 -11.36 -16.01
CA LEU A 478 18.13 -11.53 -17.42
C LEU A 478 19.30 -10.64 -17.89
N SER A 479 19.75 -9.68 -17.06
CA SER A 479 20.84 -8.73 -17.38
C SER A 479 20.66 -8.02 -18.74
N ILE A 480 19.44 -7.51 -18.96
CA ILE A 480 18.97 -7.01 -20.26
C ILE A 480 19.79 -5.85 -20.85
N ASP A 481 20.50 -5.08 -20.03
CA ASP A 481 21.26 -3.90 -20.45
C ASP A 481 22.76 -4.16 -20.61
N CYS A 482 23.24 -5.39 -20.41
CA CYS A 482 24.66 -5.72 -20.53
C CYS A 482 25.13 -5.67 -21.99
N SER A 483 26.25 -4.99 -22.28
CA SER A 483 26.81 -4.89 -23.64
C SER A 483 27.37 -6.22 -24.16
N GLU A 484 27.75 -7.14 -23.28
CA GLU A 484 28.33 -8.42 -23.67
C GLU A 484 27.25 -9.46 -24.05
N ASP A 485 27.19 -9.80 -25.34
CA ASP A 485 26.25 -10.80 -25.90
C ASP A 485 26.28 -12.14 -25.13
N LEU A 486 27.47 -12.64 -24.79
CA LEU A 486 27.66 -13.90 -24.08
C LEU A 486 27.13 -13.85 -22.64
N VAL A 487 27.18 -12.70 -21.97
CA VAL A 487 26.64 -12.52 -20.63
C VAL A 487 25.12 -12.57 -20.69
N ARG A 488 24.50 -11.84 -21.64
CA ARG A 488 23.04 -11.86 -21.82
C ARG A 488 22.53 -13.26 -22.16
N GLU A 489 23.24 -13.98 -23.05
CA GLU A 489 22.92 -15.37 -23.39
C GLU A 489 23.01 -16.30 -22.17
N ALA A 490 24.10 -16.21 -21.41
CA ALA A 490 24.30 -17.01 -20.20
C ALA A 490 23.21 -16.71 -19.17
N CYS A 491 22.93 -15.44 -18.86
CA CYS A 491 21.86 -15.02 -17.96
C CYS A 491 20.52 -15.59 -18.41
N TYR A 492 20.16 -15.45 -19.68
CA TYR A 492 18.91 -15.96 -20.22
C TYR A 492 18.77 -17.48 -20.04
N LYS A 493 19.79 -18.25 -20.47
CA LYS A 493 19.76 -19.72 -20.41
C LYS A 493 19.78 -20.26 -18.99
N ILE A 494 20.54 -19.64 -18.10
CA ILE A 494 20.65 -20.07 -16.69
C ILE A 494 19.38 -19.69 -15.93
N TYR A 495 18.96 -18.43 -16.04
CA TYR A 495 17.82 -17.92 -15.29
C TYR A 495 16.52 -18.62 -15.69
N LEU A 496 16.34 -18.89 -17.00
CA LEU A 496 15.17 -19.56 -17.56
C LEU A 496 15.37 -21.06 -17.76
N ARG A 497 16.36 -21.70 -17.14
CA ARG A 497 16.52 -23.16 -17.26
C ARG A 497 15.28 -23.90 -16.73
N SER A 498 15.01 -25.07 -17.29
CA SER A 498 13.94 -25.96 -16.81
C SER A 498 14.13 -26.34 -15.33
N ASP A 499 13.01 -26.49 -14.63
CA ASP A 499 12.91 -26.81 -13.21
C ASP A 499 11.73 -27.78 -13.02
N SER A 500 12.03 -28.99 -12.54
CA SER A 500 11.02 -30.06 -12.41
C SER A 500 9.95 -29.75 -11.39
N ASP A 501 10.30 -29.05 -10.31
CA ASP A 501 9.35 -28.73 -9.24
C ASP A 501 8.39 -27.65 -9.72
N GLN A 502 8.92 -26.62 -10.41
CA GLN A 502 8.07 -25.59 -11.01
C GLN A 502 7.19 -26.14 -12.14
N GLU A 503 7.72 -27.04 -12.99
CA GLU A 503 6.92 -27.71 -14.03
C GLU A 503 5.79 -28.54 -13.39
N TYR A 504 6.08 -29.27 -12.31
CA TYR A 504 5.08 -30.02 -11.56
C TYR A 504 3.99 -29.10 -10.98
N PHE A 505 4.37 -28.01 -10.31
CA PHE A 505 3.38 -27.09 -9.73
C PHE A 505 2.48 -26.46 -10.79
N LEU A 506 3.05 -26.08 -11.95
CA LEU A 506 2.26 -25.52 -13.04
C LEU A 506 1.31 -26.55 -13.65
N ASP A 507 1.80 -27.75 -13.97
CA ASP A 507 0.99 -28.82 -14.59
C ASP A 507 -0.17 -29.24 -13.67
N GLU A 508 0.10 -29.43 -12.38
CA GLU A 508 -0.95 -29.76 -11.40
C GLU A 508 -1.94 -28.61 -11.19
N LEU A 509 -1.48 -27.35 -11.23
CA LEU A 509 -2.35 -26.19 -11.14
C LEU A 509 -3.35 -26.17 -12.30
N LEU A 510 -2.88 -26.41 -13.53
CA LEU A 510 -3.70 -26.41 -14.74
C LEU A 510 -4.70 -27.57 -14.73
N LYS A 511 -4.28 -28.78 -14.34
CA LYS A 511 -5.16 -29.95 -14.19
C LYS A 511 -6.25 -29.72 -13.15
N ALA A 512 -5.88 -29.22 -11.97
CA ALA A 512 -6.82 -28.95 -10.87
C ALA A 512 -7.86 -27.90 -11.28
N ARG A 513 -7.42 -26.83 -11.95
CA ARG A 513 -8.30 -25.80 -12.52
C ARG A 513 -9.28 -26.35 -13.55
N ASN A 514 -8.81 -27.20 -14.45
CA ASN A 514 -9.68 -27.84 -15.43
C ASN A 514 -10.69 -28.78 -14.77
N ARG A 515 -10.26 -29.57 -13.78
CA ARG A 515 -11.15 -30.45 -13.01
C ARG A 515 -12.24 -29.63 -12.29
N LEU A 516 -11.86 -28.54 -11.64
CA LEU A 516 -12.77 -27.61 -10.99
C LEU A 516 -13.78 -27.01 -11.97
N ALA A 517 -13.33 -26.59 -13.16
CA ALA A 517 -14.20 -26.06 -14.19
C ALA A 517 -15.25 -27.08 -14.66
N ASN A 518 -14.82 -28.31 -14.96
CA ASN A 518 -15.69 -29.40 -15.37
C ASN A 518 -16.72 -29.75 -14.29
N LEU A 519 -16.31 -29.76 -13.02
CA LEU A 519 -17.18 -30.04 -11.89
C LEU A 519 -18.29 -28.99 -11.73
N CYS A 520 -17.96 -27.73 -12.01
CA CYS A 520 -18.90 -26.60 -12.04
C CYS A 520 -19.63 -26.44 -13.39
N GLY A 521 -19.53 -27.41 -14.31
CA GLY A 521 -20.30 -27.43 -15.56
C GLY A 521 -19.71 -26.64 -16.73
N PHE A 522 -18.44 -26.21 -16.64
CA PHE A 522 -17.75 -25.52 -17.72
C PHE A 522 -16.87 -26.49 -18.53
N PRO A 523 -16.77 -26.35 -19.86
CA PRO A 523 -15.94 -27.25 -20.68
C PRO A 523 -14.43 -27.16 -20.39
N THR A 524 -13.94 -25.97 -20.03
CA THR A 524 -12.54 -25.72 -19.66
C THR A 524 -12.45 -24.61 -18.62
N TYR A 525 -11.30 -24.44 -17.99
CA TYR A 525 -11.08 -23.31 -17.08
C TYR A 525 -11.21 -21.95 -17.76
N ALA A 526 -10.78 -21.80 -19.02
CA ALA A 526 -10.98 -20.57 -19.77
C ALA A 526 -12.48 -20.21 -19.92
N HIS A 527 -13.36 -21.17 -20.21
CA HIS A 527 -14.81 -20.90 -20.27
C HIS A 527 -15.37 -20.38 -18.94
N ARG A 528 -14.86 -20.92 -17.82
CA ARG A 528 -15.22 -20.47 -16.48
C ARG A 528 -14.71 -19.06 -16.20
N ALA A 529 -13.46 -18.77 -16.57
CA ALA A 529 -12.78 -17.51 -16.29
C ALA A 529 -13.29 -16.33 -17.13
N LEU A 530 -13.70 -16.59 -18.37
CA LEU A 530 -14.17 -15.56 -19.32
C LEU A 530 -15.67 -15.28 -19.23
N LYS A 531 -16.44 -16.04 -18.47
CA LYS A 531 -17.89 -15.79 -18.34
C LYS A 531 -18.12 -14.37 -17.80
N ALA A 532 -18.98 -13.61 -18.50
CA ALA A 532 -19.29 -12.20 -18.24
C ALA A 532 -18.12 -11.19 -18.47
N SER A 533 -17.03 -11.63 -19.10
CA SER A 533 -15.98 -10.74 -19.62
C SER A 533 -16.42 -10.06 -20.93
N LEU A 534 -15.70 -9.04 -21.40
CA LEU A 534 -15.89 -8.44 -22.74
C LEU A 534 -15.69 -9.49 -23.86
N ALA A 535 -14.76 -10.43 -23.68
CA ALA A 535 -14.58 -11.54 -24.63
C ALA A 535 -15.72 -12.56 -24.55
N GLU A 536 -16.33 -12.75 -23.37
CA GLU A 536 -17.38 -13.72 -23.03
C GLU A 536 -17.02 -15.21 -23.18
N HIS A 537 -16.27 -15.58 -24.22
CA HIS A 537 -15.95 -16.96 -24.59
C HIS A 537 -14.49 -17.08 -25.09
N PRO A 538 -13.79 -18.20 -24.79
CA PRO A 538 -12.41 -18.41 -25.23
C PRO A 538 -12.19 -18.22 -26.73
N ASN A 539 -13.11 -18.70 -27.57
CA ASN A 539 -13.07 -18.50 -29.02
C ASN A 539 -12.95 -17.03 -29.43
N ASN A 540 -13.73 -16.13 -28.83
CA ASN A 540 -13.65 -14.70 -29.18
C ASN A 540 -12.27 -14.11 -28.84
N SER A 541 -11.66 -14.52 -27.72
CA SER A 541 -10.31 -14.09 -27.35
C SER A 541 -9.25 -14.68 -28.29
N ILE A 542 -9.37 -15.96 -28.67
CA ILE A 542 -8.43 -16.63 -29.59
C ILE A 542 -8.55 -16.03 -30.99
N ASP A 543 -9.76 -15.84 -31.51
CA ASP A 543 -10.02 -15.24 -32.81
C ASP A 543 -9.44 -13.81 -32.85
N PHE A 544 -9.58 -13.04 -31.77
CA PHE A 544 -8.99 -11.69 -31.68
C PHE A 544 -7.46 -11.74 -31.77
N LEU A 545 -6.83 -12.65 -31.04
CA LEU A 545 -5.37 -12.81 -31.01
C LEU A 545 -4.82 -13.35 -32.34
N GLU A 546 -5.50 -14.28 -32.98
CA GLU A 546 -5.15 -14.82 -34.30
C GLU A 546 -5.26 -13.74 -35.39
N GLU A 547 -6.38 -13.01 -35.43
CA GLU A 547 -6.58 -11.88 -36.34
C GLU A 547 -5.49 -10.81 -36.16
N LEU A 548 -5.19 -10.46 -34.91
CA LEU A 548 -4.12 -9.50 -34.61
C LEU A 548 -2.75 -10.01 -35.04
N ASN A 549 -2.42 -11.28 -34.75
CA ASN A 549 -1.17 -11.89 -35.17
C ASN A 549 -0.99 -11.84 -36.70
N GLU A 550 -2.02 -12.20 -37.47
CA GLU A 550 -1.98 -12.15 -38.94
C GLU A 550 -1.72 -10.74 -39.46
N LEU A 551 -2.38 -9.74 -38.88
CA LEU A 551 -2.20 -8.33 -39.26
C LEU A 551 -0.82 -7.77 -38.86
N LEU A 552 -0.20 -8.30 -37.79
CA LEU A 552 1.11 -7.88 -37.29
C LEU A 552 2.30 -8.41 -38.10
N LYS A 553 2.18 -9.56 -38.80
CA LYS A 553 3.30 -10.28 -39.44
C LYS A 553 4.30 -9.39 -40.20
N LYS A 554 3.80 -8.48 -41.05
CA LYS A 554 4.67 -7.60 -41.86
C LYS A 554 5.40 -6.56 -41.02
N ARG A 555 4.73 -5.98 -40.01
CA ARG A 555 5.28 -4.93 -39.13
C ARG A 555 6.34 -5.52 -38.21
N VAL A 556 6.04 -6.66 -37.60
CA VAL A 556 6.98 -7.44 -36.78
C VAL A 556 8.24 -7.80 -37.56
N LYS A 557 8.07 -8.28 -38.80
CA LYS A 557 9.22 -8.61 -39.65
C LYS A 557 10.11 -7.38 -39.86
N SER A 558 9.50 -6.22 -40.13
CA SER A 558 10.24 -4.96 -40.27
C SER A 558 11.00 -4.61 -38.99
N ASP A 559 10.36 -4.67 -37.82
CA ASP A 559 11.00 -4.41 -36.53
C ASP A 559 12.23 -5.30 -36.31
N PHE A 560 12.09 -6.62 -36.52
CA PHE A 560 13.19 -7.56 -36.34
C PHE A 560 14.29 -7.43 -37.41
N ASP A 561 13.94 -7.10 -38.66
CA ASP A 561 14.95 -6.86 -39.69
C ASP A 561 15.80 -5.61 -39.35
N ILE A 562 15.18 -4.56 -38.78
CA ILE A 562 15.88 -3.37 -38.28
C ILE A 562 16.75 -3.71 -37.07
N MET A 563 16.21 -4.40 -36.06
CA MET A 563 16.99 -4.83 -34.89
C MET A 563 18.20 -5.69 -35.28
N LEU A 564 18.05 -6.59 -36.26
CA LEU A 564 19.15 -7.39 -36.78
C LEU A 564 20.21 -6.50 -37.46
N GLY A 565 19.79 -5.45 -38.17
CA GLY A 565 20.69 -4.43 -38.72
C GLY A 565 21.53 -3.76 -37.63
N ILE A 566 20.91 -3.37 -36.50
CA ILE A 566 21.60 -2.78 -35.34
C ILE A 566 22.61 -3.79 -34.77
N LYS A 567 22.20 -5.03 -34.52
CA LYS A 567 23.09 -6.09 -34.02
C LYS A 567 24.31 -6.31 -34.92
N LYS A 568 24.12 -6.29 -36.25
CA LYS A 568 25.20 -6.47 -37.23
C LYS A 568 26.23 -5.34 -37.22
N LYS A 569 25.89 -4.14 -36.75
CA LYS A 569 26.86 -3.04 -36.59
C LYS A 569 27.88 -3.34 -35.48
N GLU A 570 27.45 -3.99 -34.39
CA GLU A 570 28.32 -4.39 -33.27
C GLU A 570 29.00 -5.74 -33.51
N ASN A 571 28.26 -6.67 -34.10
CA ASN A 571 28.70 -8.04 -34.33
C ASN A 571 28.46 -8.40 -35.82
N PRO A 572 29.40 -8.08 -36.73
CA PRO A 572 29.22 -8.28 -38.17
C PRO A 572 28.95 -9.72 -38.61
N VAL A 573 29.30 -10.71 -37.77
CA VAL A 573 29.04 -12.14 -38.03
C VAL A 573 27.67 -12.60 -37.52
N ALA A 574 26.89 -11.73 -36.88
CA ALA A 574 25.56 -12.06 -36.39
C ALA A 574 24.58 -12.37 -37.54
N ALA A 575 24.16 -13.63 -37.63
CA ALA A 575 23.21 -14.08 -38.64
C ALA A 575 21.73 -13.95 -38.21
N ARG A 576 21.46 -13.92 -36.89
CA ARG A 576 20.10 -13.92 -36.33
C ARG A 576 20.02 -13.16 -35.00
N LEU A 577 18.81 -12.71 -34.69
CA LEU A 577 18.44 -12.25 -33.35
C LEU A 577 18.15 -13.46 -32.44
N ALA A 578 18.52 -13.32 -31.18
CA ALA A 578 18.12 -14.21 -30.10
C ALA A 578 17.25 -13.45 -29.09
N PRO A 579 16.47 -14.14 -28.24
CA PRO A 579 15.55 -13.48 -27.31
C PRO A 579 16.22 -12.47 -26.36
N TRP A 580 17.45 -12.75 -25.94
CA TRP A 580 18.23 -11.89 -25.04
C TRP A 580 18.85 -10.66 -25.73
N ASP A 581 18.74 -10.55 -27.06
CA ASP A 581 19.17 -9.37 -27.79
C ASP A 581 18.09 -8.29 -27.82
N ILE A 582 16.80 -8.70 -27.79
CA ILE A 582 15.68 -7.80 -28.05
C ILE A 582 15.64 -6.64 -27.04
N PRO A 583 15.68 -6.86 -25.71
CA PRO A 583 15.65 -5.75 -24.76
C PRO A 583 16.85 -4.80 -24.90
N TYR A 584 18.06 -5.36 -25.07
CA TYR A 584 19.30 -4.60 -25.25
C TYR A 584 19.23 -3.72 -26.50
N ILE A 585 18.82 -4.29 -27.64
CA ILE A 585 18.71 -3.57 -28.91
C ILE A 585 17.61 -2.51 -28.84
N CYS A 586 16.47 -2.79 -28.20
CA CYS A 586 15.44 -1.78 -27.96
C CYS A 586 16.00 -0.58 -27.18
N SER A 587 16.67 -0.83 -26.05
CA SER A 587 17.33 0.21 -25.25
C SER A 587 18.37 0.98 -26.06
N LYS A 588 19.17 0.29 -26.87
CA LYS A 588 20.22 0.90 -27.71
C LYS A 588 19.65 1.73 -28.85
N ALA A 589 18.66 1.21 -29.56
CA ALA A 589 17.99 1.91 -30.65
C ALA A 589 17.33 3.21 -30.15
N LYS A 590 16.72 3.19 -28.96
CA LYS A 590 16.22 4.40 -28.29
C LYS A 590 17.33 5.43 -28.10
N LYS A 591 18.50 5.01 -27.58
CA LYS A 591 19.65 5.91 -27.41
C LYS A 591 20.17 6.49 -28.72
N GLU A 592 20.32 5.64 -29.75
CA GLU A 592 20.86 6.05 -31.06
C GLU A 592 19.93 7.00 -31.82
N LEU A 593 18.61 6.72 -31.85
CA LEU A 593 17.63 7.52 -32.58
C LEU A 593 17.41 8.91 -32.01
N TYR A 594 17.36 9.00 -30.69
CA TYR A 594 16.96 10.24 -30.04
C TYR A 594 18.15 11.12 -29.63
N HIS A 595 19.39 10.63 -29.78
CA HIS A 595 20.60 11.33 -29.33
C HIS A 595 20.46 11.90 -27.91
N SER A 596 19.67 11.20 -27.09
CA SER A 596 19.30 11.57 -25.73
C SER A 596 19.56 10.36 -24.85
N GLU A 597 20.28 10.54 -23.76
CA GLU A 597 20.43 9.50 -22.76
C GLU A 597 19.11 9.32 -22.00
N SER A 598 18.86 8.12 -21.46
CA SER A 598 17.67 7.89 -20.63
C SER A 598 17.60 8.83 -19.41
N SER A 599 18.73 9.43 -19.03
CA SER A 599 18.87 10.46 -18.00
C SER A 599 18.36 11.85 -18.39
N ASP A 600 18.07 12.11 -19.67
CA ASP A 600 17.77 13.48 -20.16
C ASP A 600 16.32 13.89 -19.94
N PHE A 601 15.40 12.92 -19.87
CA PHE A 601 13.97 13.16 -19.64
C PHE A 601 13.59 13.38 -18.17
N PRO A 602 14.07 12.58 -17.20
CA PRO A 602 13.64 12.68 -15.81
C PRO A 602 13.70 14.09 -15.18
N PRO A 603 14.67 14.96 -15.50
CA PRO A 603 14.69 16.32 -14.99
C PRO A 603 13.43 17.16 -15.29
N TYR A 604 12.66 16.80 -16.31
CA TYR A 604 11.39 17.47 -16.68
C TYR A 604 10.15 16.86 -16.03
N PHE A 605 10.31 15.72 -15.34
CA PHE A 605 9.24 14.92 -14.78
C PHE A 605 9.39 14.78 -13.28
N SER A 606 9.39 15.90 -12.56
CA SER A 606 9.23 15.85 -11.10
C SER A 606 7.83 15.30 -10.76
N LEU A 607 7.72 14.50 -9.69
CA LEU A 607 6.44 13.94 -9.24
C LEU A 607 5.35 15.02 -9.13
N GLY A 608 5.71 16.19 -8.61
CA GLY A 608 4.83 17.36 -8.53
C GLY A 608 4.27 17.84 -9.84
N ALA A 609 5.17 18.03 -10.81
CA ALA A 609 4.78 18.47 -12.14
C ALA A 609 3.84 17.44 -12.79
N CYS A 610 4.15 16.14 -12.67
CA CYS A 610 3.28 15.09 -13.19
C CYS A 610 1.90 15.09 -12.53
N MET A 611 1.82 15.24 -11.20
CA MET A 611 0.55 15.32 -10.47
C MET A 611 -0.26 16.56 -10.84
N GLU A 612 0.39 17.70 -11.04
CA GLU A 612 -0.30 18.91 -11.48
C GLU A 612 -0.78 18.78 -12.93
N GLY A 613 0.01 18.17 -13.81
CA GLY A 613 -0.43 17.82 -15.16
C GLY A 613 -1.67 16.93 -15.16
N PHE A 614 -1.67 15.91 -14.29
CA PHE A 614 -2.83 15.04 -14.10
C PHE A 614 -4.03 15.81 -13.55
N ASN A 615 -3.84 16.67 -12.55
CA ASN A 615 -4.89 17.52 -11.98
C ASN A 615 -5.51 18.46 -13.03
N GLN A 616 -4.70 19.14 -13.84
CA GLN A 616 -5.17 19.99 -14.94
C GLN A 616 -5.97 19.19 -15.98
N LEU A 617 -5.53 17.97 -16.29
CA LEU A 617 -6.26 17.08 -17.19
C LEU A 617 -7.62 16.70 -16.60
N MET A 618 -7.68 16.31 -15.33
CA MET A 618 -8.95 15.97 -14.65
C MET A 618 -9.90 17.17 -14.58
N GLN A 619 -9.38 18.37 -14.37
CA GLN A 619 -10.16 19.60 -14.40
C GLN A 619 -10.77 19.85 -15.78
N SER A 620 -9.97 19.67 -16.83
CA SER A 620 -10.41 19.86 -18.21
C SER A 620 -11.44 18.82 -18.65
N LEU A 621 -11.21 17.54 -18.33
CA LEU A 621 -12.06 16.44 -18.78
C LEU A 621 -13.35 16.32 -17.97
N TYR A 622 -13.29 16.54 -16.66
CA TYR A 622 -14.35 16.15 -15.73
C TYR A 622 -14.74 17.23 -14.73
N GLY A 623 -14.11 18.42 -14.75
CA GLY A 623 -14.37 19.45 -13.73
C GLY A 623 -13.94 19.04 -12.33
N ILE A 624 -12.95 18.16 -12.27
CA ILE A 624 -12.43 17.63 -11.02
C ILE A 624 -11.17 18.38 -10.63
N GLN A 625 -11.09 18.76 -9.37
CA GLN A 625 -9.88 19.25 -8.74
C GLN A 625 -9.39 18.22 -7.73
N LEU A 626 -8.09 17.92 -7.79
CA LEU A 626 -7.40 17.18 -6.75
C LEU A 626 -6.92 18.20 -5.71
N VAL A 627 -7.39 18.06 -4.48
CA VAL A 627 -7.05 18.98 -3.38
C VAL A 627 -6.24 18.22 -2.37
N ASN A 628 -4.98 18.61 -2.17
CA ASN A 628 -4.15 18.03 -1.12
C ASN A 628 -4.70 18.42 0.25
N GLU A 629 -5.17 17.44 1.01
CA GLU A 629 -5.67 17.62 2.36
C GLU A 629 -4.61 17.26 3.40
N PRO A 630 -4.54 18.03 4.49
CA PRO A 630 -3.79 17.64 5.67
C PRO A 630 -4.12 16.24 6.15
N MET A 631 -3.09 15.45 6.41
CA MET A 631 -3.24 14.19 7.14
C MET A 631 -3.51 14.50 8.62
N GLU A 632 -4.54 13.88 9.21
CA GLU A 632 -4.78 13.98 10.64
C GLU A 632 -3.93 12.98 11.44
N SER A 633 -3.82 13.23 12.76
CA SER A 633 -2.96 12.44 13.64
C SER A 633 -3.38 10.96 13.67
N GLY A 634 -2.48 10.07 13.25
CA GLY A 634 -2.72 8.62 13.22
C GLY A 634 -3.52 8.12 12.01
N GLU A 635 -3.83 8.97 11.04
CA GLU A 635 -4.60 8.61 9.84
C GLU A 635 -3.78 7.78 8.82
N CYS A 636 -2.47 7.94 8.79
CA CYS A 636 -1.56 7.29 7.84
C CYS A 636 -0.63 6.26 8.50
N TRP A 637 -0.14 5.31 7.69
CA TRP A 637 0.81 4.25 8.10
C TRP A 637 2.29 4.64 7.95
N ALA A 638 2.58 5.69 7.18
CA ALA A 638 3.93 6.20 6.93
C ALA A 638 3.93 7.73 6.86
N SER A 639 5.10 8.36 7.03
CA SER A 639 5.25 9.82 7.15
C SER A 639 5.15 10.59 5.83
N ASP A 640 5.21 9.89 4.70
CA ASP A 640 5.33 10.40 3.34
C ASP A 640 4.10 10.05 2.48
N ILE A 641 2.96 9.83 3.14
CA ILE A 641 1.66 9.61 2.52
C ILE A 641 0.95 10.94 2.29
N TYR A 642 0.46 11.14 1.08
CA TYR A 642 -0.39 12.29 0.74
C TYR A 642 -1.86 11.88 0.72
N LYS A 643 -2.75 12.79 1.11
CA LYS A 643 -4.19 12.58 1.01
C LYS A 643 -4.77 13.60 0.05
N LEU A 644 -5.46 13.12 -0.98
CA LEU A 644 -6.12 13.96 -1.96
C LEU A 644 -7.63 13.84 -1.80
N ALA A 645 -8.31 14.95 -1.53
CA ALA A 645 -9.74 15.08 -1.76
C ALA A 645 -9.99 15.27 -3.26
N VAL A 646 -10.95 14.52 -3.80
CA VAL A 646 -11.34 14.61 -5.20
C VAL A 646 -12.64 15.42 -5.26
N GLU A 647 -12.53 16.69 -5.60
CA GLU A 647 -13.67 17.62 -5.61
C GLU A 647 -14.17 17.85 -7.03
N HIS A 648 -15.49 17.76 -7.22
CA HIS A 648 -16.15 18.11 -8.46
C HIS A 648 -16.78 19.50 -8.37
N ASP A 649 -16.67 20.28 -9.46
CA ASP A 649 -17.17 21.65 -9.56
C ASP A 649 -18.64 21.83 -9.12
N THR A 650 -19.49 20.81 -9.31
CA THR A 650 -20.94 20.88 -9.06
C THR A 650 -21.46 19.78 -8.12
N GLU A 651 -20.74 18.67 -7.97
CA GLU A 651 -21.17 17.54 -7.12
C GLU A 651 -20.48 17.56 -5.74
N GLY A 652 -19.49 18.43 -5.54
CA GLY A 652 -18.69 18.49 -4.32
C GLY A 652 -17.73 17.31 -4.20
N LEU A 653 -17.49 16.85 -2.98
CA LEU A 653 -16.53 15.79 -2.70
C LEU A 653 -16.99 14.44 -3.30
N LEU A 654 -16.17 13.88 -4.18
CA LEU A 654 -16.37 12.56 -4.78
C LEU A 654 -15.72 11.44 -3.97
N GLY A 655 -14.62 11.71 -3.25
CA GLY A 655 -13.93 10.72 -2.43
C GLY A 655 -12.50 11.13 -2.10
N HIS A 656 -11.71 10.20 -1.54
CA HIS A 656 -10.31 10.46 -1.20
C HIS A 656 -9.36 9.42 -1.77
N ILE A 657 -8.17 9.87 -2.15
CA ILE A 657 -7.04 9.05 -2.59
C ILE A 657 -5.90 9.22 -1.58
N TYR A 658 -5.41 8.12 -1.01
CA TYR A 658 -4.18 8.08 -0.23
C TYR A 658 -3.02 7.68 -1.15
N CYS A 659 -2.05 8.56 -1.33
CA CYS A 659 -0.94 8.34 -2.24
C CYS A 659 0.30 7.89 -1.48
N ASP A 660 0.71 6.64 -1.70
CA ASP A 660 1.91 6.00 -1.19
C ASP A 660 2.94 5.84 -2.32
N PHE A 661 3.57 6.95 -2.70
CA PHE A 661 4.36 7.00 -3.93
C PHE A 661 5.76 6.40 -3.79
N TYR A 662 6.41 6.54 -2.64
CA TYR A 662 7.85 6.30 -2.54
C TYR A 662 8.20 4.85 -2.25
N GLU A 663 9.32 4.39 -2.80
CA GLU A 663 9.94 3.14 -2.35
C GLU A 663 10.34 3.25 -0.86
N ARG A 664 10.11 2.18 -0.10
CA ARG A 664 10.61 2.05 1.28
C ARG A 664 10.99 0.62 1.59
N LYS A 665 11.84 0.44 2.60
CA LYS A 665 12.23 -0.89 3.08
C LYS A 665 10.98 -1.71 3.45
N ASN A 666 10.94 -2.97 3.00
CA ASN A 666 9.85 -3.93 3.23
C ASN A 666 8.50 -3.59 2.57
N LYS A 667 8.39 -2.50 1.80
CA LYS A 667 7.22 -2.30 0.93
C LYS A 667 7.34 -3.22 -0.29
N PRO A 668 6.26 -3.90 -0.69
CA PRO A 668 6.25 -4.68 -1.93
C PRO A 668 6.58 -3.79 -3.13
N ASN A 669 7.50 -4.25 -4.00
CA ASN A 669 7.83 -3.56 -5.24
C ASN A 669 6.76 -3.87 -6.30
N GLN A 670 5.57 -3.33 -6.08
CA GLN A 670 4.41 -3.42 -6.96
C GLN A 670 3.71 -2.06 -6.99
N ASP A 671 3.49 -1.55 -8.19
CA ASP A 671 2.63 -0.39 -8.40
C ASP A 671 1.19 -0.89 -8.51
N CYS A 672 0.27 -0.30 -7.74
CA CYS A 672 -1.11 -0.79 -7.65
C CYS A 672 -2.07 0.22 -7.00
N HIS A 673 -3.31 0.23 -7.49
CA HIS A 673 -4.48 0.82 -6.85
C HIS A 673 -5.20 -0.18 -5.92
N PHE A 674 -5.48 0.24 -4.69
CA PHE A 674 -6.29 -0.49 -3.71
C PHE A 674 -7.57 0.27 -3.39
N THR A 675 -8.69 -0.43 -3.45
CA THR A 675 -9.93 0.06 -2.81
C THR A 675 -9.78 -0.13 -1.30
N ILE A 676 -10.08 0.90 -0.51
CA ILE A 676 -10.17 0.81 0.96
C ILE A 676 -11.63 0.75 1.37
N ARG A 677 -12.48 1.53 0.69
CA ARG A 677 -13.93 1.51 0.79
C ARG A 677 -14.55 1.82 -0.56
N GLY A 678 -15.48 1.01 -1.02
CA GLY A 678 -16.22 1.22 -2.28
C GLY A 678 -17.30 2.32 -2.16
N GLY A 679 -17.70 2.89 -3.29
CA GLY A 679 -18.83 3.82 -3.36
C GLY A 679 -20.18 3.10 -3.42
N LYS A 680 -21.22 3.65 -2.80
CA LYS A 680 -22.62 3.19 -2.96
C LYS A 680 -23.63 4.23 -2.52
N ARG A 681 -24.88 4.11 -2.97
CA ARG A 681 -25.98 4.85 -2.37
C ARG A 681 -26.42 4.16 -1.07
N LEU A 682 -26.64 4.95 -0.03
CA LEU A 682 -27.15 4.48 1.26
C LEU A 682 -28.68 4.56 1.31
N SER A 683 -29.28 3.83 2.24
CA SER A 683 -30.73 3.74 2.40
C SER A 683 -31.41 5.07 2.78
N ASP A 684 -30.66 6.01 3.36
CA ASP A 684 -31.12 7.37 3.66
C ASP A 684 -31.05 8.33 2.46
N GLY A 685 -30.59 7.83 1.30
CA GLY A 685 -30.44 8.59 0.06
C GLY A 685 -29.09 9.30 -0.09
N SER A 686 -28.27 9.34 0.96
CA SER A 686 -26.90 9.86 0.88
C SER A 686 -25.98 8.92 0.11
N TYR A 687 -24.78 9.39 -0.25
CA TYR A 687 -23.80 8.60 -0.99
C TYR A 687 -22.57 8.33 -0.12
N GLN A 688 -22.22 7.06 0.03
CA GLN A 688 -20.96 6.64 0.64
C GLN A 688 -19.83 6.91 -0.36
N ASN A 689 -18.97 7.88 -0.08
CA ASN A 689 -17.85 8.18 -0.95
C ASN A 689 -16.74 7.11 -0.83
N PRO A 690 -16.12 6.72 -1.96
CA PRO A 690 -14.99 5.81 -1.98
C PRO A 690 -13.75 6.37 -1.27
N LEU A 691 -12.96 5.45 -0.72
CA LEU A 691 -11.62 5.69 -0.22
C LEU A 691 -10.70 4.70 -0.94
N VAL A 692 -9.62 5.19 -1.54
CA VAL A 692 -8.66 4.35 -2.28
C VAL A 692 -7.23 4.71 -1.89
N ALA A 693 -6.30 3.79 -2.10
CA ALA A 693 -4.88 4.02 -1.97
C ALA A 693 -4.18 3.75 -3.30
N VAL A 694 -3.31 4.66 -3.75
CA VAL A 694 -2.43 4.45 -4.90
C VAL A 694 -1.02 4.23 -4.37
N MET A 695 -0.49 3.03 -4.60
CA MET A 695 0.84 2.63 -4.16
C MET A 695 1.77 2.56 -5.37
N LEU A 696 2.86 3.33 -5.37
CA LEU A 696 3.92 3.27 -6.39
C LEU A 696 5.29 3.03 -5.74
N ASN A 697 6.34 2.83 -6.53
CA ASN A 697 7.72 2.71 -6.06
C ASN A 697 8.64 3.74 -6.73
N VAL A 698 8.27 5.02 -6.66
CA VAL A 698 9.11 6.13 -7.18
C VAL A 698 10.27 6.41 -6.22
N PRO A 699 11.45 6.84 -6.73
CA PRO A 699 12.59 7.13 -5.88
C PRO A 699 12.26 8.27 -4.91
N PRO A 700 12.64 8.20 -3.63
CA PRO A 700 12.40 9.28 -2.69
C PRO A 700 13.15 10.55 -3.12
N PRO A 701 12.66 11.74 -2.73
CA PRO A 701 13.37 13.00 -3.01
C PRO A 701 14.77 12.99 -2.39
N LYS A 702 15.74 13.58 -3.11
CA LYS A 702 17.12 13.71 -2.65
C LYS A 702 17.35 15.07 -2.01
N TRP A 703 18.44 15.22 -1.26
CA TRP A 703 18.77 16.49 -0.60
C TRP A 703 18.94 17.66 -1.60
N ASN A 704 19.26 17.37 -2.86
CA ASN A 704 19.51 18.32 -3.93
C ASN A 704 18.40 18.37 -5.00
N GLY A 705 17.27 17.69 -4.82
CA GLY A 705 16.23 17.68 -5.85
C GLY A 705 14.97 16.88 -5.50
N PRO A 706 13.88 17.08 -6.24
CA PRO A 706 12.63 16.36 -6.04
C PRO A 706 12.76 14.90 -6.49
N SER A 707 11.70 14.12 -6.29
CA SER A 707 11.56 12.82 -6.95
C SER A 707 11.37 13.03 -8.44
N LEU A 708 12.28 12.49 -9.25
CA LEU A 708 12.27 12.57 -10.72
C LEU A 708 11.85 11.21 -11.29
N LEU A 709 10.87 11.23 -12.18
CA LEU A 709 10.27 10.04 -12.76
C LEU A 709 10.93 9.72 -14.10
N SER A 710 11.22 8.43 -14.32
CA SER A 710 11.51 7.94 -15.67
C SER A 710 10.25 8.00 -16.55
N PRO A 711 10.37 7.91 -17.88
CA PRO A 711 9.22 7.80 -18.77
C PRO A 711 8.21 6.71 -18.34
N SER A 712 8.70 5.53 -17.97
CA SER A 712 7.84 4.43 -17.49
C SER A 712 7.16 4.73 -16.16
N MET A 713 7.81 5.47 -15.25
CA MET A 713 7.19 5.88 -13.99
C MET A 713 6.08 6.92 -14.21
N VAL A 714 6.20 7.78 -15.23
CA VAL A 714 5.12 8.70 -15.62
C VAL A 714 3.91 7.92 -16.13
N ASP A 715 4.14 6.92 -16.99
CA ASP A 715 3.08 6.05 -17.51
C ASP A 715 2.38 5.29 -16.38
N ASN A 716 3.15 4.67 -15.47
CA ASN A 716 2.60 3.98 -14.29
C ASN A 716 1.79 4.92 -13.38
N LEU A 717 2.28 6.15 -13.14
CA LEU A 717 1.54 7.12 -12.33
C LEU A 717 0.17 7.43 -12.95
N PHE A 718 0.12 7.70 -14.25
CA PHE A 718 -1.12 7.99 -14.95
C PHE A 718 -2.05 6.77 -15.01
N HIS A 719 -1.49 5.57 -15.20
CA HIS A 719 -2.22 4.31 -15.19
C HIS A 719 -2.93 4.07 -13.85
N GLU A 720 -2.20 4.10 -12.73
CA GLU A 720 -2.77 3.86 -11.41
C GLU A 720 -3.73 4.97 -10.97
N MET A 721 -3.45 6.22 -11.32
CA MET A 721 -4.38 7.32 -11.10
C MET A 721 -5.64 7.17 -11.97
N GLY A 722 -5.55 6.55 -13.15
CA GLY A 722 -6.72 6.18 -13.96
C GLY A 722 -7.66 5.21 -13.26
N HIS A 723 -7.12 4.19 -12.57
CA HIS A 723 -7.93 3.32 -11.70
C HIS A 723 -8.54 4.09 -10.52
N ALA A 724 -7.75 4.95 -9.86
CA ALA A 724 -8.26 5.78 -8.77
C ALA A 724 -9.42 6.67 -9.23
N MET A 725 -9.30 7.30 -10.39
CA MET A 725 -10.37 8.12 -10.97
C MET A 725 -11.59 7.31 -11.38
N HIS A 726 -11.43 6.08 -11.89
CA HIS A 726 -12.57 5.20 -12.14
C HIS A 726 -13.34 4.92 -10.84
N SER A 727 -12.63 4.67 -9.73
CA SER A 727 -13.26 4.51 -8.41
C SER A 727 -14.02 5.75 -7.96
N MET A 728 -13.53 6.96 -8.23
CA MET A 728 -14.21 8.22 -7.89
C MET A 728 -15.43 8.52 -8.78
N LEU A 729 -15.32 8.20 -10.07
CA LEU A 729 -16.31 8.55 -11.09
C LEU A 729 -17.45 7.52 -11.22
N ALA A 730 -17.21 6.28 -10.82
CA ALA A 730 -18.21 5.20 -10.83
C ALA A 730 -19.20 5.31 -9.66
N ARG A 731 -20.07 6.32 -9.71
CA ARG A 731 -21.10 6.58 -8.68
C ARG A 731 -22.29 5.63 -8.79
N THR A 732 -22.06 4.34 -8.51
CA THR A 732 -23.06 3.26 -8.62
C THR A 732 -24.04 3.22 -7.44
N GLU A 733 -25.23 2.67 -7.68
CA GLU A 733 -26.23 2.42 -6.62
C GLU A 733 -25.74 1.35 -5.62
N HIS A 734 -25.09 0.30 -6.14
CA HIS A 734 -24.60 -0.85 -5.38
C HIS A 734 -23.07 -0.83 -5.27
N GLN A 735 -22.53 -1.17 -4.09
CA GLN A 735 -21.09 -1.29 -3.86
C GLN A 735 -20.48 -2.43 -4.67
N HIS A 736 -21.20 -3.54 -4.83
CA HIS A 736 -20.69 -4.75 -5.46
C HIS A 736 -20.15 -4.51 -6.89
N VAL A 737 -20.60 -3.43 -7.53
CA VAL A 737 -20.22 -3.03 -8.89
C VAL A 737 -19.57 -1.64 -8.98
N THR A 738 -19.12 -1.06 -7.86
CA THR A 738 -18.49 0.26 -7.85
C THR A 738 -17.04 0.24 -8.37
N GLY A 739 -16.62 1.34 -9.00
CA GLY A 739 -15.24 1.54 -9.46
C GLY A 739 -14.74 0.42 -10.36
N THR A 740 -13.59 -0.15 -9.99
CA THR A 740 -12.94 -1.24 -10.72
C THR A 740 -13.56 -2.62 -10.50
N ARG A 741 -14.69 -2.74 -9.78
CA ARG A 741 -15.43 -4.00 -9.60
C ARG A 741 -16.27 -4.34 -10.83
N CYS A 742 -15.59 -4.59 -11.93
CA CYS A 742 -16.14 -4.94 -13.24
C CYS A 742 -15.31 -6.06 -13.90
N ALA A 743 -15.65 -6.44 -15.13
CA ALA A 743 -14.88 -7.44 -15.86
C ALA A 743 -13.43 -6.99 -16.06
N MET A 744 -12.47 -7.90 -15.86
CA MET A 744 -11.03 -7.60 -15.89
C MET A 744 -10.56 -7.03 -17.24
N ASP A 745 -11.12 -7.49 -18.36
CA ASP A 745 -10.85 -6.95 -19.70
C ASP A 745 -11.51 -5.59 -19.99
N PHE A 746 -12.27 -5.05 -19.03
CA PHE A 746 -12.75 -3.68 -19.02
C PHE A 746 -12.11 -2.82 -17.91
N ALA A 747 -11.78 -3.40 -16.75
CA ALA A 747 -11.20 -2.69 -15.61
C ALA A 747 -9.91 -1.93 -15.95
N GLU A 748 -9.14 -2.43 -16.92
CA GLU A 748 -7.91 -1.83 -17.46
C GLU A 748 -8.16 -0.71 -18.50
N VAL A 749 -9.38 -0.58 -19.05
CA VAL A 749 -9.66 0.42 -20.10
C VAL A 749 -9.41 1.86 -19.60
N PRO A 750 -9.86 2.27 -18.40
CA PRO A 750 -9.63 3.64 -17.92
C PRO A 750 -8.15 3.95 -17.62
N SER A 751 -7.41 2.97 -17.08
CA SER A 751 -5.98 3.14 -16.77
C SER A 751 -5.14 3.20 -18.04
N VAL A 752 -5.36 2.29 -18.99
CA VAL A 752 -4.69 2.30 -20.30
C VAL A 752 -5.06 3.56 -21.09
N LEU A 753 -6.29 4.08 -20.98
CA LEU A 753 -6.63 5.36 -21.61
C LEU A 753 -5.80 6.53 -21.05
N MET A 754 -5.49 6.55 -19.74
CA MET A 754 -4.61 7.56 -19.15
C MET A 754 -3.17 7.47 -19.67
N GLU A 755 -2.69 6.29 -20.06
CA GLU A 755 -1.38 6.17 -20.74
C GLU A 755 -1.35 6.94 -22.06
N TYR A 756 -2.43 6.91 -22.85
CA TYR A 756 -2.52 7.71 -24.09
C TYR A 756 -2.42 9.22 -23.80
N PHE A 757 -3.09 9.70 -22.75
CA PHE A 757 -2.95 11.10 -22.33
C PHE A 757 -1.51 11.42 -21.92
N SER A 758 -0.85 10.55 -21.14
CA SER A 758 0.55 10.74 -20.73
C SER A 758 1.57 10.62 -21.88
N ALA A 759 1.15 10.09 -23.03
CA ALA A 759 1.96 9.97 -24.23
C ALA A 759 1.68 11.10 -25.26
N ASP A 760 0.59 11.86 -25.11
CA ASP A 760 0.25 12.92 -26.05
C ASP A 760 1.13 14.17 -25.85
N PRO A 761 1.83 14.66 -26.89
CA PRO A 761 2.71 15.84 -26.76
C PRO A 761 2.00 17.08 -26.21
N ARG A 762 0.71 17.29 -26.50
CA ARG A 762 -0.04 18.47 -26.04
C ARG A 762 -0.29 18.41 -24.53
N VAL A 763 -0.52 17.21 -24.01
CA VAL A 763 -0.70 16.95 -22.58
C VAL A 763 0.64 17.03 -21.86
N VAL A 764 1.66 16.32 -22.34
CA VAL A 764 3.00 16.35 -21.73
C VAL A 764 3.56 17.78 -21.67
N ARG A 765 3.34 18.59 -22.71
CA ARG A 765 3.75 20.00 -22.76
C ARG A 765 3.15 20.85 -21.64
N SER A 766 1.95 20.53 -21.14
CA SER A 766 1.31 21.37 -20.12
C SER A 766 2.06 21.36 -18.79
N PHE A 767 2.77 20.27 -18.49
CA PHE A 767 3.42 20.07 -17.20
C PHE A 767 4.92 19.75 -17.25
N ALA A 768 5.46 19.28 -18.37
CA ALA A 768 6.88 18.92 -18.49
C ALA A 768 7.79 20.16 -18.43
N ARG A 769 8.36 20.42 -17.24
CA ARG A 769 9.25 21.55 -16.95
C ARG A 769 10.45 21.08 -16.16
N HIS A 770 11.63 21.57 -16.52
CA HIS A 770 12.86 21.21 -15.85
C HIS A 770 12.80 21.64 -14.38
N TYR A 771 13.11 20.74 -13.45
CA TYR A 771 12.89 21.00 -12.02
C TYR A 771 13.72 22.18 -11.48
N GLU A 772 14.95 22.39 -11.98
CA GLU A 772 15.82 23.51 -11.61
C GLU A 772 15.53 24.79 -12.40
N THR A 773 15.68 24.75 -13.72
CA THR A 773 15.57 25.95 -14.57
C THR A 773 14.14 26.42 -14.80
N LYS A 774 13.14 25.58 -14.50
CA LYS A 774 11.70 25.80 -14.77
C LYS A 774 11.34 25.94 -16.26
N GLU A 775 12.31 25.84 -17.15
CA GLU A 775 12.12 25.89 -18.58
C GLU A 775 11.26 24.72 -19.07
N PRO A 776 10.33 24.96 -20.01
CA PRO A 776 9.55 23.89 -20.61
C PRO A 776 10.43 22.94 -21.41
N MET A 777 10.00 21.69 -21.53
CA MET A 777 10.64 20.74 -22.45
C MET A 777 10.62 21.29 -23.87
N THR A 778 11.79 21.33 -24.52
CA THR A 778 11.88 21.82 -25.91
C THR A 778 11.06 20.94 -26.84
N GLU A 779 10.54 21.53 -27.93
CA GLU A 779 9.71 20.78 -28.89
C GLU A 779 10.43 19.56 -29.47
N LYS A 780 11.74 19.67 -29.71
CA LYS A 780 12.58 18.56 -30.15
C LYS A 780 12.60 17.43 -29.11
N MET A 781 12.89 17.74 -27.84
CA MET A 781 12.93 16.74 -26.77
C MET A 781 11.55 16.10 -26.53
N LEU A 782 10.48 16.88 -26.62
CA LEU A 782 9.11 16.41 -26.47
C LEU A 782 8.75 15.39 -27.56
N GLN A 783 9.05 15.69 -28.82
CA GLN A 783 8.87 14.76 -29.93
C GLN A 783 9.70 13.50 -29.74
N GLN A 784 10.95 13.62 -29.31
CA GLN A 784 11.82 12.48 -29.01
C GLN A 784 11.26 11.61 -27.87
N TYR A 785 10.80 12.22 -26.78
CA TYR A 785 10.17 11.52 -25.66
C TYR A 785 8.93 10.73 -26.11
N CYS A 786 7.97 11.40 -26.75
CA CYS A 786 6.73 10.77 -27.19
C CYS A 786 6.99 9.67 -28.23
N SER A 787 7.87 9.91 -29.21
CA SER A 787 8.23 8.89 -30.20
C SER A 787 8.99 7.71 -29.60
N SER A 788 9.80 7.92 -28.54
CA SER A 788 10.56 6.85 -27.89
C SER A 788 9.71 5.75 -27.26
N LYS A 789 8.46 6.08 -26.91
CA LYS A 789 7.46 5.14 -26.40
C LYS A 789 6.98 4.13 -27.46
N HIS A 790 7.18 4.42 -28.74
CA HIS A 790 6.59 3.68 -29.86
C HIS A 790 7.59 2.91 -30.72
N ILE A 791 8.85 2.84 -30.29
CA ILE A 791 9.86 2.09 -31.04
C ILE A 791 9.59 0.58 -30.92
N PHE A 792 9.58 -0.11 -32.06
CA PHE A 792 9.38 -1.56 -32.14
C PHE A 792 8.08 -2.08 -31.50
N SER A 793 7.04 -1.23 -31.43
CA SER A 793 5.76 -1.57 -30.81
C SER A 793 5.07 -2.77 -31.48
N ALA A 794 5.33 -3.06 -32.76
CA ALA A 794 4.73 -4.23 -33.40
C ALA A 794 5.35 -5.54 -32.86
N SER A 795 6.66 -5.59 -32.69
CA SER A 795 7.35 -6.74 -32.08
C SER A 795 6.95 -6.95 -30.61
N GLU A 796 6.79 -5.88 -29.84
CA GLU A 796 6.30 -5.93 -28.45
C GLU A 796 4.85 -6.41 -28.39
N MET A 797 3.98 -5.90 -29.26
CA MET A 797 2.59 -6.34 -29.33
C MET A 797 2.48 -7.82 -29.72
N GLN A 798 3.33 -8.32 -30.63
CA GLN A 798 3.39 -9.75 -30.96
C GLN A 798 3.81 -10.59 -29.75
N LEU A 799 4.75 -10.12 -28.93
CA LEU A 799 5.14 -10.82 -27.72
C LEU A 799 3.94 -10.98 -26.76
N GLN A 800 3.15 -9.92 -26.59
CA GLN A 800 1.93 -9.99 -25.78
C GLN A 800 0.89 -10.95 -26.38
N VAL A 801 0.72 -10.96 -27.71
CA VAL A 801 -0.16 -11.92 -28.40
C VAL A 801 0.26 -13.35 -28.12
N PHE A 802 1.56 -13.65 -28.21
CA PHE A 802 2.10 -14.96 -27.89
C PHE A 802 1.81 -15.35 -26.43
N TYR A 803 2.03 -14.46 -25.46
CA TYR A 803 1.75 -14.73 -24.05
C TYR A 803 0.26 -14.99 -23.80
N SER A 804 -0.64 -14.21 -24.43
CA SER A 804 -2.08 -14.42 -24.32
C SER A 804 -2.52 -15.76 -24.93
N LEU A 805 -1.98 -16.15 -26.08
CA LEU A 805 -2.27 -17.45 -26.71
C LEU A 805 -1.74 -18.63 -25.89
N LEU A 806 -0.55 -18.48 -25.28
CA LEU A 806 0.02 -19.47 -24.37
C LEU A 806 -0.89 -19.70 -23.16
N ASP A 807 -1.35 -18.62 -22.53
CA ASP A 807 -2.28 -18.66 -21.40
C ASP A 807 -3.63 -19.32 -21.78
N GLN A 808 -4.22 -18.94 -22.92
CA GLN A 808 -5.44 -19.58 -23.43
C GLN A 808 -5.23 -21.08 -23.70
N LYS A 809 -4.06 -21.47 -24.23
CA LYS A 809 -3.76 -22.88 -24.51
C LYS A 809 -3.63 -23.70 -23.22
N TYR A 810 -2.97 -23.17 -22.20
CA TYR A 810 -2.82 -23.84 -20.90
C TYR A 810 -4.14 -24.01 -20.14
N HIS A 811 -5.05 -23.06 -20.27
CA HIS A 811 -6.37 -23.09 -19.63
C HIS A 811 -7.49 -23.60 -20.55
N GLY A 812 -7.12 -24.12 -21.72
CA GLY A 812 -7.99 -24.73 -22.72
C GLY A 812 -8.31 -26.21 -22.40
N PRO A 813 -8.56 -27.05 -23.42
CA PRO A 813 -8.86 -28.48 -23.22
C PRO A 813 -7.71 -29.25 -22.56
N HIS A 814 -8.07 -30.19 -21.68
CA HIS A 814 -7.14 -31.08 -20.96
C HIS A 814 -7.46 -32.57 -21.20
N PRO A 815 -6.49 -33.50 -21.05
CA PRO A 815 -5.08 -33.22 -20.72
C PRO A 815 -4.38 -32.44 -21.84
N LEU A 816 -3.34 -31.68 -21.47
CA LEU A 816 -2.51 -30.96 -22.44
C LEU A 816 -1.88 -31.95 -23.43
N THR A 817 -1.63 -31.49 -24.66
CA THR A 817 -1.06 -32.31 -25.75
C THR A 817 0.44 -32.57 -25.62
N GLY A 818 1.04 -32.26 -24.48
CA GLY A 818 2.47 -32.32 -24.17
C GLY A 818 2.76 -31.61 -22.84
N SER A 819 4.02 -31.59 -22.44
CA SER A 819 4.49 -30.79 -21.29
C SER A 819 4.26 -29.29 -21.52
N THR A 820 4.26 -28.50 -20.44
CA THR A 820 4.07 -27.05 -20.58
C THR A 820 5.22 -26.43 -21.38
N THR A 821 6.44 -26.93 -21.20
CA THR A 821 7.64 -26.51 -21.95
C THR A 821 7.55 -26.86 -23.44
N GLU A 822 7.01 -28.01 -23.82
CA GLU A 822 6.81 -28.37 -25.24
C GLU A 822 5.77 -27.47 -25.91
N ILE A 823 4.69 -27.15 -25.19
CA ILE A 823 3.66 -26.22 -25.68
C ILE A 823 4.25 -24.80 -25.83
N LEU A 824 5.06 -24.33 -24.87
CA LEU A 824 5.80 -23.08 -24.99
C LEU A 824 6.62 -23.06 -26.29
N ALA A 825 7.44 -24.10 -26.50
CA ALA A 825 8.29 -24.20 -27.68
C ALA A 825 7.49 -24.19 -28.99
N GLN A 826 6.38 -24.92 -29.05
CA GLN A 826 5.50 -24.96 -30.23
C GLN A 826 4.87 -23.58 -30.51
N LEU A 827 4.29 -22.95 -29.50
CA LEU A 827 3.60 -21.67 -29.66
C LEU A 827 4.57 -20.53 -29.94
N GLN A 828 5.74 -20.50 -29.28
CA GLN A 828 6.75 -19.48 -29.54
C GLN A 828 7.21 -19.55 -31.00
N ASN A 829 7.54 -20.74 -31.50
CA ASN A 829 7.95 -20.91 -32.89
C ASN A 829 6.84 -20.61 -33.92
N LYS A 830 5.56 -20.70 -33.51
CA LYS A 830 4.42 -20.39 -34.38
C LYS A 830 4.06 -18.90 -34.40
N TYR A 831 4.03 -18.25 -33.23
CA TYR A 831 3.45 -16.92 -33.06
C TYR A 831 4.47 -15.82 -32.81
N TYR A 832 5.67 -16.14 -32.32
CA TYR A 832 6.70 -15.14 -32.05
C TYR A 832 7.80 -15.20 -33.11
N GLY A 833 8.22 -14.04 -33.63
CA GLY A 833 9.22 -13.97 -34.69
C GLY A 833 10.64 -14.36 -34.25
N ILE A 834 10.87 -14.55 -32.94
CA ILE A 834 12.14 -15.04 -32.39
C ILE A 834 12.00 -16.50 -31.93
N PRO A 835 12.83 -17.41 -32.46
CA PRO A 835 12.69 -18.84 -32.22
C PRO A 835 12.93 -19.20 -30.75
N TYR A 836 12.29 -20.29 -30.33
CA TYR A 836 12.50 -20.88 -29.01
C TYR A 836 13.95 -21.33 -28.79
N VAL A 837 14.43 -21.17 -27.56
CA VAL A 837 15.78 -21.58 -27.14
C VAL A 837 15.69 -22.88 -26.38
N ASN A 838 16.33 -23.93 -26.90
CA ASN A 838 16.32 -25.25 -26.28
C ASN A 838 16.76 -25.22 -24.82
N LYS A 839 16.10 -26.04 -23.98
CA LYS A 839 16.31 -26.19 -22.54
C LYS A 839 15.95 -24.94 -21.70
N THR A 840 15.16 -24.03 -22.25
CA THR A 840 14.59 -22.89 -21.49
C THR A 840 13.10 -23.11 -21.23
N ALA A 841 12.61 -22.63 -20.10
CA ALA A 841 11.24 -22.84 -19.65
C ALA A 841 10.71 -21.53 -19.06
N TRP A 842 10.53 -20.54 -19.93
CA TRP A 842 10.09 -19.19 -19.52
C TRP A 842 8.74 -19.21 -18.80
N GLN A 843 7.84 -20.10 -19.20
CA GLN A 843 6.51 -20.23 -18.59
C GLN A 843 6.58 -20.56 -17.10
N LEU A 844 7.64 -21.22 -16.62
CA LEU A 844 7.82 -21.57 -15.21
C LEU A 844 8.12 -20.37 -14.32
N ARG A 845 8.31 -19.19 -14.94
CA ARG A 845 8.44 -17.92 -14.24
C ARG A 845 7.33 -16.94 -14.58
N PHE A 846 6.32 -17.38 -15.34
CA PHE A 846 5.22 -16.53 -15.75
C PHE A 846 4.14 -16.50 -14.65
N SER A 847 4.42 -15.70 -13.61
CA SER A 847 3.56 -15.51 -12.43
C SER A 847 2.10 -15.17 -12.75
N HIS A 848 1.86 -14.50 -13.88
CA HIS A 848 0.51 -14.17 -14.36
C HIS A 848 -0.36 -15.41 -14.58
N LEU A 849 0.21 -16.59 -14.84
CA LEU A 849 -0.56 -17.82 -14.93
C LEU A 849 -1.31 -18.14 -13.63
N VAL A 850 -0.89 -17.61 -12.47
CA VAL A 850 -1.59 -17.80 -11.19
C VAL A 850 -2.73 -16.79 -11.03
N GLY A 851 -2.44 -15.49 -10.93
CA GLY A 851 -3.47 -14.46 -10.67
C GLY A 851 -4.36 -14.13 -11.86
N TYR A 852 -3.82 -14.21 -13.07
CA TYR A 852 -4.47 -13.84 -14.34
C TYR A 852 -4.70 -15.07 -15.24
N GLY A 853 -4.69 -16.28 -14.69
CA GLY A 853 -4.85 -17.50 -15.47
C GLY A 853 -6.11 -17.47 -16.35
N ALA A 854 -5.94 -17.73 -17.64
CA ALA A 854 -6.91 -17.58 -18.72
C ALA A 854 -7.35 -16.16 -19.06
N LYS A 855 -6.77 -15.11 -18.47
CA LYS A 855 -7.18 -13.70 -18.64
C LYS A 855 -6.05 -12.82 -19.16
N TYR A 856 -4.89 -13.36 -19.54
CA TYR A 856 -3.78 -12.51 -20.00
C TYR A 856 -4.09 -11.74 -21.30
N TYR A 857 -5.05 -12.17 -22.10
CA TYR A 857 -5.54 -11.43 -23.28
C TYR A 857 -6.18 -10.08 -22.92
N SER A 858 -6.63 -9.91 -21.67
CA SER A 858 -7.33 -8.72 -21.19
C SER A 858 -6.51 -7.44 -21.36
N TYR A 859 -5.17 -7.50 -21.28
CA TYR A 859 -4.30 -6.34 -21.55
C TYR A 859 -4.41 -5.83 -22.99
N LEU A 860 -4.37 -6.74 -23.98
CA LEU A 860 -4.49 -6.34 -25.39
C LEU A 860 -5.92 -5.92 -25.73
N MET A 861 -6.91 -6.60 -25.17
CA MET A 861 -8.31 -6.29 -25.46
C MET A 861 -8.73 -4.95 -24.84
N SER A 862 -8.35 -4.67 -23.59
CA SER A 862 -8.58 -3.36 -22.97
C SER A 862 -7.84 -2.25 -23.68
N ARG A 863 -6.58 -2.46 -24.10
CA ARG A 863 -5.84 -1.50 -24.94
C ARG A 863 -6.54 -1.24 -26.27
N SER A 864 -7.13 -2.25 -26.89
CA SER A 864 -7.90 -2.08 -28.11
C SER A 864 -9.11 -1.18 -27.91
N VAL A 865 -9.85 -1.36 -26.81
CA VAL A 865 -10.98 -0.50 -26.44
C VAL A 865 -10.50 0.91 -26.10
N ALA A 866 -9.46 1.06 -25.28
CA ALA A 866 -8.88 2.35 -24.93
C ALA A 866 -8.37 3.10 -26.17
N SER A 867 -7.73 2.42 -27.12
CA SER A 867 -7.35 2.97 -28.42
C SER A 867 -8.58 3.47 -29.17
N SER A 868 -9.64 2.66 -29.27
CA SER A 868 -10.89 3.11 -29.91
C SER A 868 -11.48 4.35 -29.25
N ILE A 869 -11.47 4.43 -27.91
CA ILE A 869 -11.93 5.62 -27.18
C ILE A 869 -11.05 6.83 -27.50
N TRP A 870 -9.73 6.67 -27.42
CA TRP A 870 -8.76 7.71 -27.75
C TRP A 870 -8.97 8.26 -29.16
N GLN A 871 -9.03 7.38 -30.15
CA GLN A 871 -9.12 7.75 -31.57
C GLN A 871 -10.45 8.44 -31.93
N ASN A 872 -11.56 8.08 -31.26
CA ASN A 872 -12.86 8.65 -31.57
C ASN A 872 -13.19 9.93 -30.78
N PHE A 873 -12.62 10.09 -29.58
CA PHE A 873 -13.06 11.14 -28.65
C PHE A 873 -11.97 12.13 -28.25
N PHE A 874 -10.69 11.74 -28.22
CA PHE A 874 -9.63 12.53 -27.58
C PHE A 874 -8.45 12.87 -28.49
N ILE A 875 -8.22 12.15 -29.59
CA ILE A 875 -7.09 12.45 -30.48
C ILE A 875 -7.20 13.86 -31.09
N ALA A 876 -8.41 14.31 -31.45
CA ALA A 876 -8.61 15.64 -32.01
C ALA A 876 -8.33 16.73 -30.96
N ASP A 877 -8.84 16.53 -29.75
CA ASP A 877 -8.64 17.42 -28.60
C ASP A 877 -8.58 16.61 -27.29
N PRO A 878 -7.39 16.44 -26.69
CA PRO A 878 -7.23 15.67 -25.46
C PRO A 878 -7.74 16.43 -24.23
N PHE A 879 -8.16 17.68 -24.37
CA PHE A 879 -8.69 18.49 -23.28
C PHE A 879 -10.21 18.67 -23.35
N SER A 880 -10.88 17.97 -24.27
CA SER A 880 -12.32 18.12 -24.54
C SER A 880 -13.18 17.74 -23.33
N ARG A 881 -13.73 18.74 -22.63
CA ARG A 881 -14.72 18.56 -21.54
C ARG A 881 -15.95 17.79 -22.02
N LEU A 882 -16.40 18.02 -23.24
CA LEU A 882 -17.57 17.33 -23.80
C LEU A 882 -17.33 15.82 -23.91
N ALA A 883 -16.16 15.43 -24.43
CA ALA A 883 -15.77 14.03 -24.55
C ALA A 883 -15.54 13.39 -23.18
N GLY A 884 -14.87 14.09 -22.26
CA GLY A 884 -14.65 13.64 -20.89
C GLY A 884 -15.96 13.40 -20.14
N GLU A 885 -16.89 14.36 -20.16
CA GLU A 885 -18.21 14.21 -19.54
C GLU A 885 -19.05 13.07 -20.14
N LYS A 886 -18.95 12.86 -21.46
CA LYS A 886 -19.58 11.72 -22.13
C LYS A 886 -18.98 10.40 -21.60
N TYR A 887 -17.65 10.29 -21.59
CA TYR A 887 -16.95 9.09 -21.09
C TYR A 887 -17.24 8.83 -19.61
N ARG A 888 -17.26 9.88 -18.78
CA ARG A 888 -17.65 9.80 -17.37
C ARG A 888 -19.05 9.22 -17.20
N ARG A 889 -20.07 9.79 -17.88
CA ARG A 889 -21.48 9.42 -17.64
C ARG A 889 -21.88 8.11 -18.29
N GLU A 890 -21.42 7.86 -19.52
CA GLU A 890 -21.88 6.74 -20.34
C GLU A 890 -20.96 5.51 -20.27
N CYS A 891 -19.76 5.65 -19.70
CA CYS A 891 -18.81 4.56 -19.55
C CYS A 891 -18.42 4.34 -18.08
N LEU A 892 -17.67 5.27 -17.47
CA LEU A 892 -17.13 5.11 -16.11
C LEU A 892 -18.21 5.05 -15.02
N GLY A 893 -19.28 5.84 -15.16
CA GLY A 893 -20.35 5.97 -14.18
C GLY A 893 -21.11 4.67 -13.90
N HIS A 894 -21.00 3.69 -14.80
CA HIS A 894 -21.63 2.38 -14.62
C HIS A 894 -20.82 1.44 -13.73
N GLY A 895 -19.51 1.63 -13.55
CA GLY A 895 -18.63 0.63 -12.94
C GLY A 895 -18.85 -0.75 -13.57
N GLY A 896 -19.15 -1.76 -12.75
CA GLY A 896 -19.60 -3.10 -13.18
C GLY A 896 -21.12 -3.29 -13.29
N GLY A 897 -21.91 -2.22 -13.15
CA GLY A 897 -23.37 -2.28 -13.11
C GLY A 897 -24.03 -2.56 -14.48
N LYS A 898 -23.23 -2.61 -15.54
CA LYS A 898 -23.62 -2.97 -16.90
C LYS A 898 -22.62 -3.98 -17.48
N PRO A 899 -23.06 -5.03 -18.20
CA PRO A 899 -22.15 -5.98 -18.84
C PRO A 899 -21.13 -5.28 -19.74
N ALA A 900 -19.85 -5.64 -19.61
CA ALA A 900 -18.74 -4.95 -20.27
C ALA A 900 -18.89 -4.85 -21.80
N ARG A 901 -19.32 -5.95 -22.45
CA ARG A 901 -19.57 -5.96 -23.89
C ARG A 901 -20.65 -4.96 -24.31
N THR A 902 -21.78 -4.94 -23.61
CA THR A 902 -22.87 -4.00 -23.86
C THR A 902 -22.45 -2.56 -23.55
N LEU A 903 -21.70 -2.34 -22.47
CA LEU A 903 -21.18 -1.02 -22.09
C LEU A 903 -20.27 -0.45 -23.18
N VAL A 904 -19.29 -1.23 -23.65
CA VAL A 904 -18.38 -0.83 -24.73
C VAL A 904 -19.14 -0.59 -26.04
N GLN A 905 -20.07 -1.49 -26.38
CA GLN A 905 -20.87 -1.37 -27.59
C GLN A 905 -21.70 -0.08 -27.60
N ASP A 906 -22.40 0.21 -26.50
CA ASP A 906 -23.26 1.38 -26.41
C ASP A 906 -22.44 2.68 -26.34
N PHE A 907 -21.27 2.68 -25.69
CA PHE A 907 -20.44 3.88 -25.63
C PHE A 907 -19.80 4.22 -26.99
N LEU A 908 -19.19 3.21 -27.64
CA LEU A 908 -18.51 3.35 -28.93
C LEU A 908 -19.47 3.36 -30.12
N GLN A 909 -20.74 2.95 -29.92
CA GLN A 909 -21.73 2.74 -30.99
C GLN A 909 -21.24 1.74 -32.06
N ILE A 910 -20.44 0.75 -31.65
CA ILE A 910 -19.82 -0.26 -32.51
C ILE A 910 -19.81 -1.60 -31.78
N GLU A 911 -20.12 -2.68 -32.49
CA GLU A 911 -19.98 -4.02 -31.93
C GLU A 911 -18.49 -4.41 -31.79
N PRO A 912 -18.01 -4.77 -30.58
CA PRO A 912 -16.62 -5.15 -30.34
C PRO A 912 -16.35 -6.59 -30.82
N THR A 913 -16.32 -6.77 -32.14
CA THR A 913 -15.95 -8.04 -32.78
C THR A 913 -14.43 -8.27 -32.69
N PRO A 914 -13.96 -9.54 -32.69
CA PRO A 914 -12.52 -9.84 -32.69
C PRO A 914 -11.73 -9.08 -33.76
N ARG A 915 -12.26 -9.02 -34.99
CA ARG A 915 -11.65 -8.29 -36.11
C ARG A 915 -11.61 -6.77 -35.88
N TYR A 916 -12.67 -6.18 -35.34
CA TYR A 916 -12.70 -4.76 -35.01
C TYR A 916 -11.62 -4.43 -33.97
N LEU A 917 -11.57 -5.21 -32.89
CA LEU A 917 -10.60 -5.02 -31.81
C LEU A 917 -9.15 -5.17 -32.32
N ALA A 918 -8.89 -6.15 -33.19
CA ALA A 918 -7.56 -6.32 -33.81
C ALA A 918 -7.21 -5.10 -34.68
N ASN A 919 -8.13 -4.62 -35.52
CA ASN A 919 -7.90 -3.45 -36.38
C ASN A 919 -7.68 -2.15 -35.57
N SER A 920 -8.30 -2.00 -34.40
CA SER A 920 -8.09 -0.85 -33.51
C SER A 920 -6.61 -0.71 -33.12
N LEU A 921 -5.96 -1.83 -32.75
CA LEU A 921 -4.53 -1.86 -32.41
C LEU A 921 -3.63 -1.69 -33.63
N ILE A 922 -4.03 -2.17 -34.80
CA ILE A 922 -3.28 -1.95 -36.05
C ILE A 922 -3.33 -0.47 -36.47
N SER A 923 -4.49 0.16 -36.34
CA SER A 923 -4.67 1.60 -36.58
C SER A 923 -3.81 2.44 -35.63
N GLU A 924 -3.64 2.01 -34.37
CA GLU A 924 -2.70 2.62 -33.42
C GLU A 924 -1.26 2.56 -33.95
N LEU A 925 -0.80 1.39 -34.37
CA LEU A 925 0.55 1.21 -34.93
C LEU A 925 0.79 2.03 -36.21
N ASP A 926 -0.21 2.09 -37.09
CA ASP A 926 -0.08 2.80 -38.38
C ASP A 926 -0.08 4.33 -38.25
N ARG A 927 -0.59 4.85 -37.13
CA ARG A 927 -0.56 6.30 -36.82
C ARG A 927 0.73 6.73 -36.13
N GLN A 928 1.56 5.79 -35.69
CA GLN A 928 2.87 6.10 -35.14
C GLN A 928 3.78 6.61 -36.26
N PRO A 929 4.61 7.64 -36.02
CA PRO A 929 5.51 8.16 -37.04
C PRO A 929 6.44 7.04 -37.54
N CYS A 930 6.43 6.79 -38.86
CA CYS A 930 7.37 5.86 -39.48
C CYS A 930 8.81 6.32 -39.22
N PHE A 931 9.58 5.50 -38.50
CA PHE A 931 10.99 5.76 -38.26
C PHE A 931 11.79 5.38 -39.52
N ASN A 932 12.47 6.35 -40.13
CA ASN A 932 13.57 6.07 -41.05
C ASN A 932 14.83 5.82 -40.21
N LEU A 933 15.03 4.55 -39.82
CA LEU A 933 16.20 4.04 -39.09
C LEU A 933 17.35 3.67 -40.04
#